data_AF-A0A2M7R9G4-F1
#
_entry.id   AF-A0A2M7R9G4-F1
#
_cell.length_a   1.000
_cell.length_b   1.000
_cell.length_c   1.000
_cell.angle_alpha   90.00
_cell.angle_beta   90.00
_cell.angle_gamma   90.00
#
_symmetry.space_group_name_H-M   'P 1'
#
loop_
_entity.id
_entity.type
_entity.pdbx_description
1 polymer ?
#
loop_
_entity_poly.entity_id
_entity_poly.type
_entity_poly.pdbx_seq_one_letter_code
_entity_poly.pdbx_strand_id
1 'polypeptide(L)'
;MEKAYEPKIYEDDIYKLWEESGFFNPDNLSGEPYAIMMPPPNVTGVLHLGHALENSLMDIMARYQRMQGKKVLLLPGTDHAAVATQARVEKNLVEAGMKNPREELGREGLLKKIREYSEQSKATILKQIRKMGTSADWSRLAYTFDEERSKAVNTTFVKMYNDGLIYRGFKVVNWSVKGQSTCSDDELVYIDREAKLYTFKYSKDFPITIATTRPETKLGDTAVAVNPNDKRYKKFIGKVFPVNFCGVDLKLKIIADEHVEMEFGTGALGVTPAHSGVDFEMYEKKKVEGDPIELIQVIDEKGKMTLQTGKEFVDKTVLEARDLVVEKLRAEGLMEKEEEIEQNVGTSDRFGDVVEAIPMTQWFIDVNKEIPGRGKSLKALMKEAVSSGLDNDKNKKVTITPDNFVNIYFNWIDNLRDWCISRQIWWGHQIPVWYRKVESRKSKVESIEDIYVGVEEPKDIENWTQDSDTLDTWFSSGLWTFSTLGWPNDTADFKTFHPTNWMQMGHEILFFWMARMILFSGYLFDGIPFKDVYIHGILRDKDGKKFSKSSGNGIDPLDIIENYGTDALRWSVLSGITPGNDSRFYTEKVEGSRNLVNKLWNVARFIEMTIVEAGGKLVRECKMPKAKTLADTWILSRLNKIIKDVVD
;
A
#
# COMPACT_ATOMS: atom_id res chain seq x y z
N MET A 1 -38.22 -22.90 20.86
CA MET A 1 -36.85 -22.35 20.92
C MET A 1 -36.19 -22.59 22.28
N GLU A 2 -34.88 -22.90 22.30
CA GLU A 2 -34.05 -23.05 23.51
C GLU A 2 -33.95 -21.76 24.35
N LYS A 3 -33.61 -21.88 25.64
CA LYS A 3 -33.58 -20.73 26.58
C LYS A 3 -32.51 -19.69 26.23
N ALA A 4 -31.38 -20.12 25.67
CA ALA A 4 -30.31 -19.24 25.21
C ALA A 4 -30.06 -19.45 23.71
N TYR A 5 -29.62 -18.41 23.02
CA TYR A 5 -29.14 -18.53 21.65
C TYR A 5 -27.79 -19.24 21.62
N GLU A 6 -27.67 -20.28 20.80
CA GLU A 6 -26.44 -21.02 20.58
C GLU A 6 -25.98 -20.86 19.12
N PRO A 7 -25.09 -19.89 18.82
CA PRO A 7 -24.66 -19.58 17.46
C PRO A 7 -24.22 -20.81 16.64
N LYS A 8 -23.49 -21.75 17.28
CA LYS A 8 -22.95 -22.96 16.64
C LYS A 8 -24.02 -23.89 16.06
N ILE A 9 -25.25 -23.84 16.59
CA ILE A 9 -26.36 -24.66 16.11
C ILE A 9 -26.98 -24.07 14.85
N TYR A 10 -26.95 -22.75 14.68
CA TYR A 10 -27.77 -22.06 13.68
C TYR A 10 -26.98 -21.37 12.57
N GLU A 11 -25.84 -20.75 12.86
CA GLU A 11 -25.19 -19.81 11.93
C GLU A 11 -24.70 -20.48 10.63
N ASP A 12 -24.16 -21.71 10.71
CA ASP A 12 -23.67 -22.43 9.52
C ASP A 12 -24.81 -22.82 8.56
N ASP A 13 -25.90 -23.35 9.10
CA ASP A 13 -27.08 -23.71 8.30
C ASP A 13 -27.77 -22.48 7.70
N ILE A 14 -27.82 -21.36 8.44
CA ILE A 14 -28.35 -20.09 7.96
C ILE A 14 -27.50 -19.56 6.80
N TYR A 15 -26.18 -19.56 6.94
CA TYR A 15 -25.30 -19.07 5.88
C TYR A 15 -25.41 -19.94 4.63
N LYS A 16 -25.43 -21.27 4.80
CA LYS A 16 -25.66 -22.21 3.70
C LYS A 16 -26.96 -21.93 2.97
N LEU A 17 -28.06 -21.72 3.70
CA LEU A 17 -29.36 -21.34 3.12
C LEU A 17 -29.28 -20.03 2.31
N TRP A 18 -28.56 -19.02 2.83
CA TRP A 18 -28.39 -17.75 2.13
C TRP A 18 -27.59 -17.91 0.84
N GLU A 19 -26.53 -18.70 0.86
CA GLU A 19 -25.72 -18.96 -0.32
C GLU A 19 -26.50 -19.75 -1.39
N GLU A 20 -27.23 -20.79 -0.99
CA GLU A 20 -28.05 -21.62 -1.87
C GLU A 20 -29.27 -20.88 -2.43
N SER A 21 -29.68 -19.77 -1.81
CA SER A 21 -30.84 -18.97 -2.26
C SER A 21 -30.65 -18.31 -3.63
N GLY A 22 -29.40 -18.15 -4.09
CA GLY A 22 -29.07 -17.43 -5.32
C GLY A 22 -29.06 -15.90 -5.19
N PHE A 23 -29.47 -15.31 -4.05
CA PHE A 23 -29.52 -13.85 -3.86
C PHE A 23 -28.14 -13.17 -3.75
N PHE A 24 -27.07 -13.94 -3.60
CA PHE A 24 -25.71 -13.41 -3.61
C PHE A 24 -25.26 -13.04 -5.04
N ASN A 25 -25.76 -13.77 -6.05
CA ASN A 25 -25.47 -13.48 -7.44
C ASN A 25 -26.39 -12.36 -7.95
N PRO A 26 -25.84 -11.22 -8.40
CA PRO A 26 -26.64 -10.10 -8.86
C PRO A 26 -27.51 -10.45 -10.07
N ASP A 27 -27.16 -11.44 -10.90
CA ASP A 27 -27.93 -11.81 -12.09
C ASP A 27 -29.30 -12.43 -11.77
N ASN A 28 -29.50 -12.88 -10.54
CA ASN A 28 -30.80 -13.32 -10.03
C ASN A 28 -31.62 -12.16 -9.44
N LEU A 29 -31.08 -10.93 -9.42
CA LEU A 29 -31.71 -9.75 -8.87
C LEU A 29 -32.19 -8.81 -9.98
N SER A 30 -33.16 -7.97 -9.63
CA SER A 30 -33.65 -6.88 -10.48
C SER A 30 -33.37 -5.53 -9.81
N GLY A 31 -33.61 -4.44 -10.53
CA GLY A 31 -33.40 -3.08 -10.04
C GLY A 31 -32.11 -2.42 -10.51
N GLU A 32 -31.82 -1.24 -9.97
CA GLU A 32 -30.62 -0.47 -10.31
C GLU A 32 -29.35 -1.21 -9.84
N PRO A 33 -28.29 -1.29 -10.67
CA PRO A 33 -27.01 -1.85 -10.26
C PRO A 33 -26.40 -1.12 -9.05
N TYR A 34 -25.89 -1.90 -8.11
CA TYR A 34 -25.14 -1.38 -6.97
C TYR A 34 -23.92 -2.25 -6.70
N ALA A 35 -22.74 -1.77 -7.05
CA ALA A 35 -21.50 -2.52 -6.91
C ALA A 35 -20.70 -2.09 -5.67
N ILE A 36 -20.11 -3.09 -5.01
CA ILE A 36 -19.12 -2.95 -3.95
C ILE A 36 -17.98 -3.93 -4.28
N MET A 37 -16.77 -3.41 -4.43
CA MET A 37 -15.59 -4.25 -4.64
C MET A 37 -14.93 -4.51 -3.28
N MET A 38 -14.87 -5.77 -2.87
CA MET A 38 -14.21 -6.15 -1.63
C MET A 38 -12.72 -5.78 -1.71
N PRO A 39 -12.16 -5.06 -0.71
CA PRO A 39 -10.72 -4.97 -0.57
C PRO A 39 -10.09 -6.35 -0.51
N PRO A 40 -9.26 -6.74 -1.50
CA PRO A 40 -8.77 -8.10 -1.58
C PRO A 40 -7.74 -8.33 -0.47
N PRO A 41 -8.02 -9.19 0.53
CA PRO A 41 -7.02 -9.50 1.56
C PRO A 41 -5.79 -10.18 0.96
N ASN A 42 -4.63 -9.82 1.50
CA ASN A 42 -3.33 -10.38 1.13
C ASN A 42 -3.23 -11.86 1.51
N VAL A 43 -2.76 -12.72 0.59
CA VAL A 43 -2.56 -14.17 0.78
C VAL A 43 -1.38 -14.53 1.69
N THR A 44 -1.40 -14.01 2.92
CA THR A 44 -0.30 -14.06 3.89
C THR A 44 -0.61 -14.91 5.13
N GLY A 45 -1.56 -15.86 5.03
CA GLY A 45 -2.02 -16.75 6.09
C GLY A 45 -3.49 -16.53 6.45
N VAL A 46 -3.76 -16.15 7.70
CA VAL A 46 -5.11 -15.93 8.27
C VAL A 46 -5.52 -14.45 8.30
N LEU A 47 -6.82 -14.17 8.35
CA LEU A 47 -7.36 -12.85 8.67
C LEU A 47 -7.24 -12.53 10.17
N HIS A 48 -7.43 -11.26 10.51
CA HIS A 48 -7.51 -10.75 11.88
C HIS A 48 -8.74 -9.86 12.07
N LEU A 49 -9.07 -9.45 13.30
CA LEU A 49 -10.26 -8.65 13.61
C LEU A 49 -10.41 -7.33 12.82
N GLY A 50 -9.31 -6.69 12.41
CA GLY A 50 -9.39 -5.56 11.46
C GLY A 50 -10.13 -5.90 10.15
N HIS A 51 -9.92 -7.10 9.60
CA HIS A 51 -10.66 -7.58 8.43
C HIS A 51 -12.13 -7.87 8.78
N ALA A 52 -12.44 -8.23 10.03
CA ALA A 52 -13.82 -8.42 10.46
C ALA A 52 -14.60 -7.10 10.44
N LEU A 53 -13.97 -5.97 10.79
CA LEU A 53 -14.56 -4.64 10.63
C LEU A 53 -14.89 -4.37 9.16
N GLU A 54 -13.91 -4.53 8.27
CA GLU A 54 -14.07 -4.30 6.83
C GLU A 54 -15.18 -5.16 6.22
N ASN A 55 -15.16 -6.47 6.52
CA ASN A 55 -16.18 -7.41 6.06
C ASN A 55 -17.57 -7.05 6.58
N SER A 56 -17.67 -6.61 7.83
CA SER A 56 -18.95 -6.22 8.43
C SER A 56 -19.52 -4.97 7.78
N LEU A 57 -18.69 -3.96 7.50
CA LEU A 57 -19.09 -2.71 6.85
C LEU A 57 -19.63 -2.95 5.44
N MET A 58 -18.86 -3.65 4.61
CA MET A 58 -19.24 -3.90 3.22
C MET A 58 -20.48 -4.79 3.10
N ASP A 59 -20.61 -5.82 3.95
CA ASP A 59 -21.75 -6.72 3.91
C ASP A 59 -23.04 -6.05 4.43
N ILE A 60 -22.95 -5.17 5.42
CA ILE A 60 -24.12 -4.37 5.85
C ILE A 60 -24.62 -3.50 4.71
N MET A 61 -23.71 -2.83 4.01
CA MET A 61 -24.08 -1.98 2.88
C MET A 61 -24.68 -2.81 1.74
N ALA A 62 -24.06 -3.95 1.38
CA ALA A 62 -24.58 -4.84 0.36
C ALA A 62 -26.00 -5.35 0.70
N ARG A 63 -26.21 -5.83 1.92
CA ARG A 63 -27.52 -6.32 2.38
C ARG A 63 -28.55 -5.20 2.41
N TYR A 64 -28.20 -4.03 2.93
CA TYR A 64 -29.09 -2.88 2.96
C TYR A 64 -29.59 -2.52 1.56
N GLN A 65 -28.67 -2.36 0.61
CA GLN A 65 -29.02 -1.98 -0.77
C GLN A 65 -29.83 -3.09 -1.48
N ARG A 66 -29.54 -4.36 -1.19
CA ARG A 66 -30.33 -5.49 -1.71
C ARG A 66 -31.76 -5.46 -1.17
N MET A 67 -31.94 -5.13 0.12
CA MET A 67 -33.25 -4.95 0.74
C MET A 67 -33.99 -3.71 0.22
N GLN A 68 -33.28 -2.71 -0.31
CA GLN A 68 -33.85 -1.57 -1.04
C GLN A 68 -34.22 -1.92 -2.50
N GLY A 69 -34.09 -3.18 -2.91
CA GLY A 69 -34.47 -3.66 -4.25
C GLY A 69 -33.43 -3.40 -5.33
N LYS A 70 -32.16 -3.15 -4.97
CA LYS A 70 -31.07 -2.98 -5.94
C LYS A 70 -30.47 -4.31 -6.39
N LYS A 71 -29.92 -4.31 -7.61
CA LYS A 71 -29.11 -5.39 -8.18
C LYS A 71 -27.69 -5.30 -7.60
N VAL A 72 -27.50 -5.84 -6.40
CA VAL A 72 -26.23 -5.70 -5.65
C VAL A 72 -25.17 -6.72 -6.08
N LEU A 73 -24.01 -6.22 -6.52
CA LEU A 73 -22.78 -7.00 -6.68
C LEU A 73 -21.83 -6.68 -5.52
N LEU A 74 -21.59 -7.65 -4.63
CA LEU A 74 -20.46 -7.62 -3.69
C LEU A 74 -19.40 -8.60 -4.23
N LEU A 75 -18.41 -8.07 -4.95
CA LEU A 75 -17.42 -8.90 -5.64
C LEU A 75 -16.29 -9.30 -4.68
N PRO A 76 -16.09 -10.61 -4.42
CA PRO A 76 -15.02 -11.10 -3.55
C PRO A 76 -13.70 -11.28 -4.31
N GLY A 77 -12.59 -11.19 -3.60
CA GLY A 77 -11.31 -11.59 -4.16
C GLY A 77 -10.16 -11.60 -3.16
N THR A 78 -8.96 -11.93 -3.62
CA THR A 78 -7.72 -11.98 -2.81
C THR A 78 -6.55 -11.38 -3.57
N ASP A 79 -5.57 -10.85 -2.83
CA ASP A 79 -4.38 -10.21 -3.39
C ASP A 79 -3.15 -11.09 -3.18
N HIS A 80 -2.40 -11.33 -4.26
CA HIS A 80 -1.11 -12.02 -4.26
C HIS A 80 -0.05 -11.37 -3.35
N ALA A 81 -0.16 -10.07 -3.08
CA ALA A 81 0.66 -9.29 -2.16
C ALA A 81 2.18 -9.50 -2.33
N ALA A 82 2.63 -9.55 -3.59
CA ALA A 82 3.99 -9.79 -4.09
C ALA A 82 5.10 -9.85 -3.00
N VAL A 83 5.62 -8.69 -2.58
CA VAL A 83 6.71 -8.55 -1.59
C VAL A 83 6.34 -9.19 -0.25
N ALA A 84 5.13 -8.95 0.25
CA ALA A 84 4.69 -9.43 1.56
C ALA A 84 4.59 -10.95 1.61
N THR A 85 4.05 -11.58 0.56
CA THR A 85 3.94 -13.04 0.46
C THR A 85 5.31 -13.68 0.29
N GLN A 86 6.17 -13.14 -0.58
CA GLN A 86 7.54 -13.65 -0.74
C GLN A 86 8.34 -13.54 0.56
N ALA A 87 8.33 -12.37 1.22
CA ALA A 87 9.02 -12.17 2.49
C ALA A 87 8.53 -13.13 3.58
N ARG A 88 7.22 -13.41 3.63
CA ARG A 88 6.63 -14.36 4.58
C ARG A 88 7.11 -15.78 4.32
N VAL A 89 7.12 -16.22 3.06
CA VAL A 89 7.54 -17.57 2.68
C VAL A 89 9.04 -17.75 2.92
N GLU A 90 9.87 -16.79 2.53
CA GLU A 90 11.31 -16.81 2.80
C GLU A 90 11.58 -16.88 4.31
N LYS A 91 10.89 -16.08 5.12
CA LYS A 91 10.99 -16.14 6.59
C LYS A 91 10.62 -17.52 7.15
N ASN A 92 9.51 -18.10 6.70
CA ASN A 92 9.09 -19.44 7.14
C ASN A 92 10.12 -20.52 6.77
N LEU A 93 10.74 -20.41 5.59
CA LEU A 93 11.79 -21.34 5.14
C LEU A 93 13.06 -21.19 6.00
N VAL A 94 13.43 -19.96 6.35
CA VAL A 94 14.55 -19.70 7.27
C VAL A 94 14.28 -20.25 8.66
N GLU A 95 13.08 -20.05 9.19
CA GLU A 95 12.64 -20.63 10.48
C GLU A 95 12.61 -22.17 10.44
N ALA A 96 12.39 -22.77 9.27
CA ALA A 96 12.46 -24.22 9.05
C ALA A 96 13.91 -24.75 8.87
N GLY A 97 14.93 -23.90 8.97
CA GLY A 97 16.34 -24.28 8.97
C GLY A 97 17.13 -23.98 7.69
N MET A 98 16.51 -23.35 6.69
CA MET A 98 17.18 -22.91 5.47
C MET A 98 18.01 -21.64 5.73
N LYS A 99 19.21 -21.51 5.17
CA LYS A 99 20.05 -20.32 5.41
C LYS A 99 19.77 -19.22 4.40
N ASN A 100 19.67 -19.59 3.12
CA ASN A 100 19.40 -18.66 2.03
C ASN A 100 18.42 -19.28 1.03
N PRO A 101 17.10 -19.08 1.21
CA PRO A 101 16.10 -19.70 0.35
C PRO A 101 16.23 -19.41 -1.14
N ARG A 102 16.73 -18.22 -1.51
CA ARG A 102 16.90 -17.83 -2.92
C ARG A 102 18.03 -18.62 -3.58
N GLU A 103 19.16 -18.76 -2.91
CA GLU A 103 20.31 -19.52 -3.42
C GLU A 103 20.06 -21.03 -3.41
N GLU A 104 19.44 -21.54 -2.35
CA GLU A 104 19.24 -22.98 -2.15
C GLU A 104 18.15 -23.57 -3.05
N LEU A 105 17.06 -22.83 -3.32
CA LEU A 105 15.94 -23.32 -4.14
C LEU A 105 15.99 -22.85 -5.60
N GLY A 106 16.74 -21.78 -5.88
CA GLY A 106 16.65 -21.06 -7.15
C GLY A 106 15.25 -20.44 -7.38
N ARG A 107 15.10 -19.75 -8.52
CA ARG A 107 13.87 -19.02 -8.86
C ARG A 107 12.65 -19.93 -8.94
N GLU A 108 12.74 -21.00 -9.72
CA GLU A 108 11.61 -21.92 -9.93
C GLU A 108 11.19 -22.62 -8.64
N GLY A 109 12.15 -23.10 -7.86
CA GLY A 109 11.89 -23.78 -6.59
C GLY A 109 11.23 -22.87 -5.56
N LEU A 110 11.70 -21.63 -5.44
CA LEU A 110 11.10 -20.66 -4.52
C LEU A 110 9.69 -20.25 -4.97
N LEU A 111 9.47 -19.99 -6.26
CA LEU A 111 8.14 -19.66 -6.80
C LEU A 111 7.12 -20.78 -6.57
N LYS A 112 7.54 -22.04 -6.69
CA LYS A 112 6.68 -23.19 -6.36
C LYS A 112 6.26 -23.16 -4.90
N LYS A 113 7.20 -22.91 -3.97
CA LYS A 113 6.89 -22.80 -2.53
C LYS A 113 5.95 -21.64 -2.21
N ILE A 114 6.14 -20.50 -2.88
CA ILE A 114 5.26 -19.34 -2.71
C ILE A 114 3.85 -19.64 -3.22
N ARG A 115 3.71 -20.34 -4.35
CA ARG A 115 2.41 -20.74 -4.89
C ARG A 115 1.68 -21.74 -3.99
N GLU A 116 2.38 -22.75 -3.46
CA GLU A 116 1.85 -23.71 -2.48
C GLU A 116 1.27 -22.97 -1.25
N TYR A 117 2.04 -22.02 -0.71
CA TYR A 117 1.60 -21.20 0.43
C TYR A 117 0.40 -20.30 0.12
N SER A 118 0.41 -19.65 -1.05
CA SER A 118 -0.65 -18.73 -1.48
C SER A 118 -1.99 -19.43 -1.62
N GLU A 119 -2.02 -20.65 -2.20
CA GLU A 119 -3.25 -21.43 -2.33
C GLU A 119 -3.84 -21.86 -0.97
N GLN A 120 -2.98 -22.28 -0.03
CA GLN A 120 -3.41 -22.62 1.34
C GLN A 120 -3.95 -21.41 2.09
N SER A 121 -3.28 -20.26 1.96
CA SER A 121 -3.73 -19.02 2.57
C SER A 121 -5.07 -18.56 2.01
N LYS A 122 -5.23 -18.57 0.67
CA LYS A 122 -6.48 -18.21 0.00
C LYS A 122 -7.65 -19.05 0.49
N ALA A 123 -7.49 -20.38 0.55
CA ALA A 123 -8.55 -21.27 1.04
C ALA A 123 -8.99 -20.92 2.48
N THR A 124 -8.03 -20.60 3.34
CA THR A 124 -8.28 -20.21 4.74
C THR A 124 -9.03 -18.88 4.82
N ILE A 125 -8.56 -17.86 4.09
CA ILE A 125 -9.16 -16.53 4.03
C ILE A 125 -10.62 -16.61 3.55
N LEU A 126 -10.89 -17.36 2.49
CA LEU A 126 -12.25 -17.50 1.94
C LEU A 126 -13.19 -18.19 2.95
N LYS A 127 -12.69 -19.20 3.67
CA LYS A 127 -13.45 -19.83 4.76
C LYS A 127 -13.77 -18.82 5.87
N GLN A 128 -12.82 -17.98 6.26
CA GLN A 128 -13.03 -16.95 7.28
C GLN A 128 -14.08 -15.92 6.84
N ILE A 129 -14.02 -15.44 5.60
CA ILE A 129 -14.99 -14.47 5.05
C ILE A 129 -16.41 -15.06 5.06
N ARG A 130 -16.56 -16.32 4.62
CA ARG A 130 -17.84 -17.04 4.65
C ARG A 130 -18.38 -17.18 6.07
N LYS A 131 -17.51 -17.56 7.02
CA LYS A 131 -17.88 -17.74 8.43
C LYS A 131 -18.22 -16.42 9.12
N MET A 132 -17.70 -15.28 8.65
CA MET A 132 -18.12 -13.93 9.07
C MET A 132 -19.48 -13.51 8.48
N GLY A 133 -20.11 -14.36 7.66
CA GLY A 133 -21.46 -14.15 7.13
C GLY A 133 -21.51 -13.17 5.95
N THR A 134 -20.42 -12.99 5.21
CA THR A 134 -20.38 -12.06 4.07
C THR A 134 -21.19 -12.60 2.88
N SER A 135 -22.17 -11.82 2.39
CA SER A 135 -23.08 -12.15 1.29
C SER A 135 -22.52 -11.82 -0.10
N ALA A 136 -21.27 -12.27 -0.34
CA ALA A 136 -20.53 -12.00 -1.58
C ALA A 136 -20.91 -12.93 -2.73
N ASP A 137 -20.74 -12.45 -3.96
CA ASP A 137 -20.92 -13.26 -5.16
C ASP A 137 -19.70 -14.15 -5.43
N TRP A 138 -19.73 -15.36 -4.88
CA TRP A 138 -18.65 -16.33 -5.02
C TRP A 138 -18.43 -16.83 -6.45
N SER A 139 -19.39 -16.63 -7.36
CA SER A 139 -19.24 -17.02 -8.78
C SER A 139 -18.26 -16.11 -9.53
N ARG A 140 -18.00 -14.91 -9.01
CA ARG A 140 -17.07 -13.90 -9.56
C ARG A 140 -15.80 -13.73 -8.71
N LEU A 141 -15.39 -14.78 -7.99
CA LEU A 141 -14.19 -14.72 -7.15
C LEU A 141 -12.95 -14.37 -7.98
N ALA A 142 -12.32 -13.24 -7.64
CA ALA A 142 -11.15 -12.75 -8.36
C ALA A 142 -9.83 -12.95 -7.57
N TYR A 143 -8.72 -13.06 -8.29
CA TYR A 143 -7.38 -13.06 -7.73
C TYR A 143 -6.51 -12.08 -8.51
N THR A 144 -5.77 -11.21 -7.83
CA THR A 144 -4.97 -10.17 -8.52
C THR A 144 -3.95 -10.76 -9.50
N PHE A 145 -3.49 -11.99 -9.26
CA PHE A 145 -2.47 -12.66 -10.07
C PHE A 145 -3.03 -13.87 -10.85
N ASP A 146 -4.30 -13.80 -11.25
CA ASP A 146 -4.89 -14.69 -12.26
C ASP A 146 -4.66 -14.17 -13.70
N GLU A 147 -5.03 -14.96 -14.69
CA GLU A 147 -4.79 -14.68 -16.11
C GLU A 147 -5.50 -13.40 -16.58
N GLU A 148 -6.77 -13.22 -16.20
CA GLU A 148 -7.57 -12.06 -16.60
C GLU A 148 -7.00 -10.75 -16.03
N ARG A 149 -6.65 -10.75 -14.74
CA ARG A 149 -6.03 -9.57 -14.09
C ARG A 149 -4.61 -9.34 -14.59
N SER A 150 -3.84 -10.38 -14.90
CA SER A 150 -2.52 -10.23 -15.52
C SER A 150 -2.60 -9.57 -16.90
N LYS A 151 -3.60 -9.92 -17.71
CA LYS A 151 -3.85 -9.24 -18.99
C LYS A 151 -4.18 -7.76 -18.81
N ALA A 152 -4.98 -7.41 -17.79
CA ALA A 152 -5.28 -6.02 -17.44
C ALA A 152 -4.02 -5.23 -17.04
N VAL A 153 -3.18 -5.83 -16.20
CA VAL A 153 -1.90 -5.25 -15.78
C VAL A 153 -1.00 -4.98 -16.98
N ASN A 154 -0.78 -5.99 -17.83
CA ASN A 154 0.08 -5.85 -19.01
C ASN A 154 -0.48 -4.80 -19.99
N THR A 155 -1.80 -4.79 -20.20
CA THR A 155 -2.46 -3.80 -21.06
C THR A 155 -2.28 -2.38 -20.54
N THR A 156 -2.39 -2.18 -19.23
CA THR A 156 -2.18 -0.87 -18.60
C THR A 156 -0.73 -0.42 -18.77
N PHE A 157 0.22 -1.30 -18.48
CA PHE A 157 1.65 -1.00 -18.64
C PHE A 157 1.98 -0.57 -20.07
N VAL A 158 1.56 -1.36 -21.06
CA VAL A 158 1.85 -1.10 -22.48
C VAL A 158 1.23 0.22 -22.94
N LYS A 159 -0.02 0.51 -22.54
CA LYS A 159 -0.67 1.80 -22.85
C LYS A 159 0.12 2.98 -22.29
N MET A 160 0.43 2.94 -20.98
CA MET A 160 1.15 4.02 -20.33
C MET A 160 2.57 4.18 -20.85
N TYR A 161 3.24 3.08 -21.23
CA TYR A 161 4.54 3.11 -21.87
C TYR A 161 4.49 3.78 -23.25
N ASN A 162 3.50 3.42 -24.08
CA ASN A 162 3.32 4.01 -25.41
C ASN A 162 2.99 5.51 -25.33
N ASP A 163 2.28 5.95 -24.30
CA ASP A 163 2.02 7.37 -24.01
C ASP A 163 3.22 8.07 -23.36
N GLY A 164 4.30 7.34 -23.09
CA GLY A 164 5.53 7.82 -22.45
C GLY A 164 5.36 8.21 -20.98
N LEU A 165 4.26 7.81 -20.34
CA LEU A 165 4.01 8.02 -18.90
C LEU A 165 4.79 7.01 -18.05
N ILE A 166 5.00 5.80 -18.56
CA ILE A 166 5.97 4.85 -18.00
C ILE A 166 7.30 5.02 -18.73
N TYR A 167 8.38 5.17 -17.95
CA TYR A 167 9.72 5.26 -18.49
C TYR A 167 10.73 4.52 -17.61
N ARG A 168 11.88 4.18 -18.21
CA ARG A 168 13.02 3.58 -17.52
C ARG A 168 14.05 4.67 -17.24
N GLY A 169 14.34 4.92 -15.96
CA GLY A 169 15.20 6.01 -15.53
C GLY A 169 16.26 5.56 -14.53
N PHE A 170 17.42 6.20 -14.55
CA PHE A 170 18.46 6.01 -13.53
C PHE A 170 18.28 7.07 -12.45
N LYS A 171 17.82 6.65 -11.27
CA LYS A 171 17.48 7.54 -10.14
C LYS A 171 17.95 6.94 -8.82
N VAL A 172 18.05 7.77 -7.79
CA VAL A 172 18.17 7.28 -6.41
C VAL A 172 16.83 6.73 -5.95
N VAL A 173 16.83 5.46 -5.55
CA VAL A 173 15.64 4.72 -5.08
C VAL A 173 15.82 4.31 -3.62
N ASN A 174 14.71 4.12 -2.91
CA ASN A 174 14.74 3.49 -1.59
C ASN A 174 14.98 1.99 -1.79
N TRP A 175 16.02 1.47 -1.17
CA TRP A 175 16.47 0.08 -1.29
C TRP A 175 16.47 -0.61 0.07
N SER A 176 15.75 -1.72 0.19
CA SER A 176 15.89 -2.61 1.35
C SER A 176 17.05 -3.57 1.11
N VAL A 177 18.11 -3.45 1.92
CA VAL A 177 19.26 -4.35 1.86
C VAL A 177 18.84 -5.77 2.29
N LYS A 178 17.95 -5.92 3.27
CA LYS A 178 17.45 -7.25 3.65
C LYS A 178 16.51 -7.84 2.59
N GLY A 179 15.63 -7.03 2.02
CA GLY A 179 14.67 -7.45 1.00
C GLY A 179 15.30 -7.70 -0.37
N GLN A 180 16.46 -7.08 -0.63
CA GLN A 180 17.11 -7.02 -1.93
C GLN A 180 16.13 -6.56 -3.01
N SER A 181 15.43 -5.46 -2.74
CA SER A 181 14.43 -4.86 -3.61
C SER A 181 14.21 -3.39 -3.28
N THR A 182 13.79 -2.63 -4.28
CA THR A 182 13.25 -1.28 -4.08
C THR A 182 11.99 -1.26 -3.21
N CYS A 183 11.74 -0.11 -2.60
CA CYS A 183 10.51 0.25 -1.91
C CYS A 183 10.01 1.61 -2.44
N SER A 184 8.70 1.78 -2.59
CA SER A 184 8.13 3.09 -2.90
C SER A 184 8.18 4.01 -1.69
N ASP A 185 8.10 5.33 -1.91
CA ASP A 185 8.08 6.33 -0.84
C ASP A 185 6.91 6.10 0.14
N ASP A 186 5.76 5.67 -0.39
CA ASP A 186 4.58 5.39 0.42
C ASP A 186 4.81 4.18 1.34
N GLU A 187 5.63 3.18 0.94
CA GLU A 187 5.89 1.95 1.71
C GLU A 187 6.88 2.13 2.88
N LEU A 188 7.40 3.35 3.07
CA LEU A 188 8.33 3.63 4.16
C LEU A 188 7.58 3.79 5.50
N VAL A 189 8.04 3.07 6.51
CA VAL A 189 7.61 3.29 7.90
C VAL A 189 8.67 4.11 8.60
N TYR A 190 8.28 5.29 9.03
CA TYR A 190 9.14 6.22 9.74
C TYR A 190 9.16 5.91 11.24
N ILE A 191 10.37 5.73 11.79
CA ILE A 191 10.59 5.50 13.21
C ILE A 191 11.52 6.58 13.79
N ASP A 192 11.17 7.06 14.98
CA ASP A 192 12.04 7.94 15.76
C ASP A 192 13.12 7.09 16.45
N ARG A 193 14.36 7.56 16.38
CA ARG A 193 15.50 6.97 17.08
C ARG A 193 16.49 8.04 17.51
N GLU A 194 17.26 7.74 18.55
CA GLU A 194 18.44 8.53 18.87
C GLU A 194 19.53 8.28 17.83
N ALA A 195 20.17 9.36 17.37
CA ALA A 195 21.29 9.34 16.45
C ALA A 195 22.38 10.31 16.93
N LYS A 196 23.61 10.10 16.46
CA LYS A 196 24.70 11.06 16.68
C LYS A 196 24.85 11.96 15.46
N LEU A 197 24.84 13.28 15.70
CA LEU A 197 25.21 14.30 14.73
C LEU A 197 26.70 14.62 14.89
N TYR A 198 27.46 14.35 13.84
CA TYR A 198 28.90 14.60 13.79
C TYR A 198 29.18 15.91 13.08
N THR A 199 29.89 16.82 13.73
CA THR A 199 30.32 18.10 13.17
C THR A 199 31.83 18.08 12.96
N PHE A 200 32.29 18.18 11.72
CA PHE A 200 33.70 18.03 11.37
C PHE A 200 34.09 18.77 10.08
N LYS A 201 35.39 18.84 9.82
CA LYS A 201 35.97 19.32 8.55
C LYS A 201 36.57 18.17 7.74
N TYR A 202 36.49 18.27 6.41
CA TYR A 202 37.12 17.29 5.51
C TYR A 202 38.65 17.27 5.60
N SER A 203 39.26 18.42 5.88
CA SER A 203 40.70 18.56 6.12
C SER A 203 40.96 19.85 6.92
N LYS A 204 42.16 20.00 7.48
CA LYS A 204 42.50 21.18 8.30
C LYS A 204 42.38 22.50 7.54
N ASP A 205 42.68 22.47 6.24
CA ASP A 205 42.64 23.63 5.35
C ASP A 205 41.28 23.83 4.66
N PHE A 206 40.35 22.89 4.82
CA PHE A 206 39.02 23.02 4.23
C PHE A 206 38.22 24.13 4.94
N PRO A 207 37.64 25.10 4.21
CA PRO A 207 37.14 26.33 4.81
C PRO A 207 35.78 26.20 5.53
N ILE A 208 35.11 25.06 5.41
CA ILE A 208 33.72 24.87 5.86
C ILE A 208 33.63 23.63 6.73
N THR A 209 33.05 23.77 7.92
CA THR A 209 32.66 22.65 8.77
C THR A 209 31.26 22.20 8.35
N ILE A 210 31.02 20.89 8.27
CA ILE A 210 29.70 20.31 7.98
C ILE A 210 29.17 19.52 9.17
N ALA A 211 27.86 19.28 9.20
CA ALA A 211 27.21 18.41 10.15
C ALA A 211 26.46 17.27 9.44
N THR A 212 26.58 16.03 9.91
CA THR A 212 25.88 14.87 9.35
C THR A 212 25.68 13.75 10.36
N THR A 213 24.60 12.97 10.23
CA THR A 213 24.38 11.72 10.98
C THR A 213 24.98 10.49 10.29
N ARG A 214 25.48 10.66 9.06
CA ARG A 214 26.05 9.60 8.22
C ARG A 214 27.44 9.98 7.75
N PRO A 215 28.48 9.94 8.61
CA PRO A 215 29.84 10.28 8.20
C PRO A 215 30.42 9.26 7.20
N GLU A 216 29.95 8.01 7.20
CA GLU A 216 30.39 6.98 6.26
C GLU A 216 30.04 7.29 4.79
N THR A 217 28.95 8.03 4.54
CA THR A 217 28.58 8.40 3.16
C THR A 217 29.48 9.52 2.63
N LYS A 218 30.17 10.25 3.51
CA LYS A 218 31.03 11.40 3.14
C LYS A 218 32.33 10.99 2.46
N LEU A 219 32.63 9.69 2.44
CA LEU A 219 33.63 9.10 1.56
C LEU A 219 33.26 9.20 0.06
N GLY A 220 32.01 9.54 -0.26
CA GLY A 220 31.51 9.72 -1.63
C GLY A 220 31.01 11.13 -1.92
N ASP A 221 31.41 12.12 -1.12
CA ASP A 221 30.98 13.49 -1.32
C ASP A 221 31.57 14.12 -2.58
N THR A 222 30.74 14.88 -3.28
CA THR A 222 31.12 15.55 -4.53
C THR A 222 30.92 17.07 -4.46
N ALA A 223 30.17 17.53 -3.45
CA ALA A 223 29.97 18.94 -3.17
C ALA A 223 29.72 19.21 -1.68
N VAL A 224 29.72 20.49 -1.32
CA VAL A 224 29.15 20.99 -0.06
C VAL A 224 28.13 22.07 -0.42
N ALA A 225 26.89 21.90 0.02
CA ALA A 225 25.81 22.84 -0.25
C ALA A 225 25.69 23.85 0.89
N VAL A 226 25.52 25.12 0.52
CA VAL A 226 25.32 26.25 1.44
C VAL A 226 24.20 27.14 0.94
N ASN A 227 23.53 27.83 1.86
CA ASN A 227 22.52 28.81 1.49
C ASN A 227 23.17 30.01 0.79
N PRO A 228 22.70 30.48 -0.38
CA PRO A 228 23.27 31.65 -1.07
C PRO A 228 23.17 32.95 -0.27
N ASN A 229 22.28 33.02 0.71
CA ASN A 229 22.12 34.16 1.61
C ASN A 229 23.01 34.09 2.86
N ASP A 230 23.68 32.96 3.10
CA ASP A 230 24.59 32.81 4.24
C ASP A 230 25.91 33.57 4.00
N LYS A 231 26.06 34.69 4.72
CA LYS A 231 27.24 35.57 4.63
C LYS A 231 28.54 34.85 5.02
N ARG A 232 28.49 33.78 5.83
CA ARG A 232 29.66 33.00 6.25
C ARG A 232 30.30 32.29 5.05
N TYR A 233 29.49 31.71 4.18
CA TYR A 233 29.93 30.79 3.13
C TYR A 233 29.80 31.32 1.71
N LYS A 234 29.03 32.41 1.48
CA LYS A 234 28.80 33.00 0.16
C LYS A 234 30.06 33.21 -0.69
N LYS A 235 31.18 33.56 -0.06
CA LYS A 235 32.49 33.79 -0.72
C LYS A 235 33.17 32.52 -1.27
N PHE A 236 32.66 31.33 -0.95
CA PHE A 236 33.21 30.05 -1.38
C PHE A 236 32.40 29.39 -2.50
N ILE A 237 31.18 29.85 -2.76
CA ILE A 237 30.30 29.31 -3.81
C ILE A 237 31.03 29.30 -5.16
N GLY A 238 30.98 28.16 -5.85
CA GLY A 238 31.63 27.90 -7.14
C GLY A 238 33.09 27.45 -7.04
N LYS A 239 33.73 27.57 -5.86
CA LYS A 239 35.11 27.08 -5.67
C LYS A 239 35.15 25.57 -5.50
N VAL A 240 36.26 24.98 -5.93
CA VAL A 240 36.53 23.54 -5.84
C VAL A 240 37.74 23.32 -4.95
N PHE A 241 37.63 22.38 -4.03
CA PHE A 241 38.68 22.04 -3.07
C PHE A 241 39.03 20.55 -3.18
N PRO A 242 40.26 20.20 -3.57
CA PRO A 242 40.75 18.84 -3.42
C PRO A 242 41.02 18.56 -1.94
N VAL A 243 40.54 17.44 -1.43
CA VAL A 243 40.75 17.00 -0.04
C VAL A 243 41.06 15.50 -0.02
N ASN A 244 41.94 15.07 0.87
CA ASN A 244 42.07 13.66 1.20
C ASN A 244 41.27 13.41 2.48
N PHE A 245 40.12 12.75 2.36
CA PHE A 245 39.23 12.46 3.46
C PHE A 245 39.35 10.99 3.85
N CYS A 246 39.91 10.71 5.02
CA CYS A 246 40.12 9.34 5.53
C CYS A 246 40.89 8.41 4.56
N GLY A 247 41.79 8.96 3.73
CA GLY A 247 42.53 8.19 2.72
C GLY A 247 41.86 8.13 1.35
N VAL A 248 40.72 8.81 1.15
CA VAL A 248 40.01 8.94 -0.14
C VAL A 248 40.20 10.34 -0.70
N ASP A 249 40.68 10.44 -1.94
CA ASP A 249 40.83 11.72 -2.61
C ASP A 249 39.50 12.20 -3.19
N LEU A 250 38.98 13.31 -2.67
CA LEU A 250 37.72 13.93 -3.09
C LEU A 250 37.98 15.30 -3.74
N LYS A 251 37.08 15.71 -4.63
CA LYS A 251 37.03 17.05 -5.22
C LYS A 251 35.70 17.70 -4.87
N LEU A 252 35.69 18.49 -3.80
CA LEU A 252 34.47 19.07 -3.26
C LEU A 252 34.21 20.45 -3.87
N LYS A 253 33.09 20.58 -4.59
CA LYS A 253 32.61 21.87 -5.08
C LYS A 253 31.64 22.51 -4.09
N ILE A 254 31.78 23.81 -3.83
CA ILE A 254 30.78 24.52 -3.01
C ILE A 254 29.63 24.98 -3.90
N ILE A 255 28.43 24.46 -3.64
CA ILE A 255 27.23 24.79 -4.42
C ILE A 255 26.24 25.60 -3.58
N ALA A 256 25.44 26.41 -4.26
CA ALA A 256 24.36 27.19 -3.64
C ALA A 256 23.04 26.42 -3.74
N ASP A 257 22.34 26.27 -2.63
CA ASP A 257 20.96 25.78 -2.60
C ASP A 257 20.15 26.52 -1.53
N GLU A 258 18.97 27.03 -1.91
CA GLU A 258 18.12 27.87 -1.06
C GLU A 258 17.42 27.08 0.05
N HIS A 259 17.30 25.76 -0.10
CA HIS A 259 16.68 24.86 0.87
C HIS A 259 17.63 24.46 2.01
N VAL A 260 18.91 24.86 1.94
CA VAL A 260 19.85 24.67 3.04
C VAL A 260 19.44 25.57 4.21
N GLU A 261 19.10 24.96 5.34
CA GLU A 261 18.79 25.68 6.57
C GLU A 261 20.06 26.26 7.20
N MET A 262 20.13 27.60 7.31
CA MET A 262 21.32 28.30 7.82
C MET A 262 21.59 28.03 9.31
N GLU A 263 20.54 27.76 10.08
CA GLU A 263 20.62 27.59 11.54
C GLU A 263 20.79 26.12 11.97
N PHE A 264 20.53 25.15 11.08
CA PHE A 264 20.70 23.73 11.40
C PHE A 264 22.18 23.31 11.27
N GLY A 265 22.73 22.70 12.31
CA GLY A 265 24.12 22.28 12.35
C GLY A 265 25.07 23.46 12.14
N THR A 266 25.80 23.45 11.02
CA THR A 266 26.74 24.53 10.66
C THR A 266 26.16 25.51 9.62
N GLY A 267 24.97 25.24 9.06
CA GLY A 267 24.46 25.93 7.88
C GLY A 267 25.11 25.50 6.56
N ALA A 268 25.88 24.41 6.58
CA ALA A 268 26.48 23.76 5.42
C ALA A 268 26.35 22.25 5.54
N LEU A 269 26.00 21.57 4.44
CA LEU A 269 25.93 20.10 4.40
C LEU A 269 26.81 19.52 3.30
N GLY A 270 27.42 18.38 3.59
CA GLY A 270 28.10 17.57 2.59
C GLY A 270 27.10 16.90 1.65
N VAL A 271 27.34 16.98 0.34
CA VAL A 271 26.44 16.49 -0.71
C VAL A 271 26.98 15.16 -1.22
N THR A 272 26.22 14.09 -0.96
CA THR A 272 26.49 12.71 -1.40
C THR A 272 25.38 12.24 -2.35
N PRO A 273 25.40 12.62 -3.66
CA PRO A 273 24.26 12.41 -4.55
C PRO A 273 23.79 10.97 -4.70
N ALA A 274 24.66 9.97 -4.51
CA ALA A 274 24.29 8.56 -4.63
C ALA A 274 23.50 8.03 -3.42
N HIS A 275 23.50 8.73 -2.29
CA HIS A 275 23.00 8.20 -1.01
C HIS A 275 22.01 9.13 -0.30
N SER A 276 21.42 10.06 -1.05
CA SER A 276 20.35 10.95 -0.59
C SER A 276 19.51 11.40 -1.78
N GLY A 277 18.18 11.28 -1.68
CA GLY A 277 17.27 11.77 -2.73
C GLY A 277 17.36 13.28 -2.92
N VAL A 278 17.53 14.03 -1.83
CA VAL A 278 17.70 15.50 -1.87
C VAL A 278 19.02 15.87 -2.56
N ASP A 279 20.10 15.15 -2.26
CA ASP A 279 21.41 15.40 -2.86
C ASP A 279 21.41 15.01 -4.35
N PHE A 280 20.64 13.98 -4.70
CA PHE A 280 20.42 13.57 -6.09
C PHE A 280 19.66 14.62 -6.90
N GLU A 281 18.64 15.27 -6.31
CA GLU A 281 17.95 16.41 -6.94
C GLU A 281 18.93 17.57 -7.21
N MET A 282 19.84 17.86 -6.28
CA MET A 282 20.90 18.85 -6.49
C MET A 282 21.84 18.45 -7.64
N TYR A 283 22.21 17.17 -7.74
CA TYR A 283 23.03 16.63 -8.83
C TYR A 283 22.34 16.79 -10.20
N GLU A 284 21.06 16.40 -10.31
CA GLU A 284 20.31 16.53 -11.56
C GLU A 284 20.15 18.00 -11.97
N LYS A 285 19.86 18.89 -11.01
CA LYS A 285 19.80 20.33 -11.26
C LYS A 285 21.13 20.87 -11.79
N LYS A 286 22.25 20.52 -11.14
CA LYS A 286 23.60 20.94 -11.54
C LYS A 286 23.99 20.44 -12.93
N LYS A 287 23.61 19.20 -13.26
CA LYS A 287 23.80 18.62 -14.59
C LYS A 287 23.05 19.40 -15.68
N VAL A 288 21.80 19.81 -15.43
CA VAL A 288 21.01 20.63 -16.37
C VAL A 288 21.57 22.05 -16.51
N GLU A 289 22.08 22.64 -15.42
CA GLU A 289 22.74 23.96 -15.42
C GLU A 289 24.08 23.99 -16.17
N GLY A 290 24.58 22.84 -16.66
CA GLY A 290 25.87 22.72 -17.33
C GLY A 290 27.07 22.77 -16.37
N ASP A 291 26.82 22.54 -15.09
CA ASP A 291 27.83 22.57 -14.02
C ASP A 291 27.78 21.30 -13.14
N PRO A 292 27.96 20.11 -13.74
CA PRO A 292 27.68 18.85 -13.07
C PRO A 292 28.62 18.59 -11.89
N ILE A 293 28.04 18.05 -10.81
CA ILE A 293 28.80 17.38 -9.74
C ILE A 293 28.85 15.89 -10.05
N GLU A 294 29.79 15.16 -9.44
CA GLU A 294 29.93 13.73 -9.67
C GLU A 294 28.85 12.93 -8.89
N LEU A 295 28.64 11.68 -9.31
CA LEU A 295 27.77 10.71 -8.65
C LEU A 295 28.62 9.49 -8.26
N ILE A 296 29.06 9.44 -7.00
CA ILE A 296 29.94 8.40 -6.49
C ILE A 296 29.16 7.50 -5.53
N GLN A 297 28.94 6.25 -5.93
CA GLN A 297 28.30 5.25 -5.07
C GLN A 297 29.34 4.59 -4.15
N VAL A 298 29.19 4.81 -2.86
CA VAL A 298 30.06 4.27 -1.80
C VAL A 298 29.45 3.10 -1.05
N ILE A 299 28.14 2.86 -1.16
CA ILE A 299 27.44 1.71 -0.58
C ILE A 299 26.76 0.91 -1.70
N ASP A 300 26.99 -0.41 -1.74
CA ASP A 300 26.38 -1.32 -2.70
C ASP A 300 25.00 -1.84 -2.24
N GLU A 301 24.33 -2.61 -3.11
CA GLU A 301 23.01 -3.20 -2.84
C GLU A 301 23.02 -4.20 -1.68
N LYS A 302 24.20 -4.66 -1.24
CA LYS A 302 24.37 -5.56 -0.10
C LYS A 302 24.62 -4.79 1.21
N GLY A 303 24.57 -3.46 1.18
CA GLY A 303 24.87 -2.62 2.34
C GLY A 303 26.34 -2.68 2.75
N LYS A 304 27.22 -2.89 1.78
CA LYS A 304 28.67 -2.93 1.95
C LYS A 304 29.35 -1.76 1.25
N MET A 305 30.48 -1.33 1.80
CA MET A 305 31.24 -0.23 1.21
C MET A 305 31.91 -0.68 -0.10
N THR A 306 31.80 0.13 -1.15
CA THR A 306 32.33 -0.16 -2.49
C THR A 306 33.84 0.12 -2.59
N LEU A 307 34.45 -0.26 -3.71
CA LEU A 307 35.84 0.07 -4.03
C LEU A 307 36.15 1.59 -4.03
N GLN A 308 35.12 2.44 -4.21
CA GLN A 308 35.30 3.90 -4.22
C GLN A 308 35.66 4.48 -2.85
N THR A 309 35.46 3.71 -1.79
CA THR A 309 35.72 4.14 -0.41
C THR A 309 37.18 3.98 0.01
N GLY A 310 38.05 3.51 -0.89
CA GLY A 310 39.45 3.24 -0.58
C GLY A 310 39.66 1.92 0.17
N LYS A 311 40.88 1.37 0.09
CA LYS A 311 41.22 -0.01 0.52
C LYS A 311 40.85 -0.34 1.96
N GLU A 312 40.85 0.65 2.86
CA GLU A 312 40.55 0.44 4.27
C GLU A 312 39.06 0.22 4.56
N PHE A 313 38.17 0.63 3.65
CA PHE A 313 36.73 0.61 3.87
C PHE A 313 36.00 -0.48 3.08
N VAL A 314 36.54 -0.93 1.95
CA VAL A 314 35.94 -1.96 1.07
C VAL A 314 35.44 -3.17 1.87
N ASP A 315 34.25 -3.67 1.52
CA ASP A 315 33.58 -4.84 2.10
C ASP A 315 33.13 -4.71 3.57
N LYS A 316 33.43 -3.59 4.24
CA LYS A 316 32.88 -3.27 5.56
C LYS A 316 31.39 -3.00 5.46
N THR A 317 30.65 -3.31 6.51
CA THR A 317 29.27 -2.84 6.67
C THR A 317 29.24 -1.31 6.85
N VAL A 318 28.10 -0.70 6.56
CA VAL A 318 27.85 0.74 6.78
C VAL A 318 28.21 1.18 8.21
N LEU A 319 27.89 0.36 9.21
CA LEU A 319 28.18 0.68 10.62
C LEU A 319 29.67 0.58 10.95
N GLU A 320 30.35 -0.48 10.48
CA GLU A 320 31.80 -0.60 10.66
C GLU A 320 32.56 0.53 9.97
N ALA A 321 32.11 0.95 8.79
CA ALA A 321 32.68 2.09 8.07
C ALA A 321 32.44 3.41 8.81
N ARG A 322 31.23 3.60 9.37
CA ARG A 322 30.90 4.76 10.20
C ARG A 322 31.85 4.88 11.38
N ASP A 323 32.03 3.81 12.13
CA ASP A 323 32.90 3.82 13.31
C ASP A 323 34.35 4.16 12.93
N LEU A 324 34.84 3.60 11.82
CA LEU A 324 36.19 3.86 11.32
C LEU A 324 36.39 5.31 10.84
N VAL A 325 35.41 5.90 10.14
CA VAL A 325 35.48 7.32 9.75
C VAL A 325 35.54 8.21 10.99
N VAL A 326 34.70 7.93 11.99
CA VAL A 326 34.66 8.70 13.23
C VAL A 326 35.99 8.58 14.00
N GLU A 327 36.58 7.39 14.07
CA GLU A 327 37.89 7.18 14.68
C GLU A 327 38.98 8.03 14.01
N LYS A 328 39.06 8.00 12.67
CA LYS A 328 40.03 8.79 11.89
C LYS A 328 39.83 10.29 12.09
N LEU A 329 38.59 10.77 12.07
CA LEU A 329 38.25 12.17 12.33
C LEU A 329 38.78 12.65 13.69
N ARG A 330 38.66 11.82 14.73
CA ARG A 330 39.20 12.13 16.06
C ARG A 330 40.73 12.10 16.07
N ALA A 331 41.33 11.08 15.46
CA ALA A 331 42.79 10.92 15.42
C ALA A 331 43.50 12.06 14.67
N GLU A 332 42.87 12.59 13.63
CA GLU A 332 43.41 13.70 12.82
C GLU A 332 43.08 15.09 13.38
N GLY A 333 42.25 15.16 14.43
CA GLY A 333 41.79 16.41 15.04
C GLY A 333 40.84 17.20 14.14
N LEU A 334 40.07 16.51 13.30
CA LEU A 334 39.10 17.09 12.36
C LEU A 334 37.67 17.13 12.92
N MET A 335 37.39 16.32 13.95
CA MET A 335 36.11 16.33 14.68
C MET A 335 36.01 17.57 15.58
N GLU A 336 34.96 18.36 15.42
CA GLU A 336 34.69 19.55 16.24
C GLU A 336 33.66 19.25 17.34
N LYS A 337 32.61 18.50 17.02
CA LYS A 337 31.49 18.25 17.96
C LYS A 337 30.76 16.95 17.64
N GLU A 338 30.29 16.27 18.67
CA GLU A 338 29.38 15.12 18.58
C GLU A 338 28.18 15.37 19.48
N GLU A 339 26.98 15.26 18.94
CA GLU A 339 25.73 15.55 19.66
C GLU A 339 24.73 14.43 19.48
N GLU A 340 23.97 14.13 20.53
CA GLU A 340 22.82 13.24 20.43
C GLU A 340 21.62 14.05 19.95
N ILE A 341 20.96 13.55 18.90
CA ILE A 341 19.76 14.15 18.31
C ILE A 341 18.69 13.08 18.13
N GLU A 342 17.43 13.49 18.20
CA GLU A 342 16.34 12.66 17.70
C GLU A 342 16.33 12.73 16.17
N GLN A 343 16.29 11.58 15.54
CA GLN A 343 16.21 11.44 14.09
C GLN A 343 15.06 10.51 13.73
N ASN A 344 14.30 10.93 12.73
CA ASN A 344 13.29 10.11 12.12
C ASN A 344 13.86 9.44 10.86
N VAL A 345 13.75 8.11 10.75
CA VAL A 345 14.30 7.33 9.62
C VAL A 345 13.28 6.41 8.98
N GLY A 346 13.34 6.33 7.65
CA GLY A 346 12.53 5.39 6.87
C GLY A 346 13.04 3.96 7.01
N THR A 347 12.13 3.05 7.29
CA THR A 347 12.38 1.60 7.34
C THR A 347 11.46 0.87 6.37
N SER A 348 11.90 -0.29 5.88
CA SER A 348 11.04 -1.17 5.10
C SER A 348 9.89 -1.69 5.97
N ASP A 349 8.66 -1.51 5.52
CA ASP A 349 7.47 -2.00 6.23
C ASP A 349 7.40 -3.54 6.36
N ARG A 350 8.09 -4.28 5.48
CA ARG A 350 8.15 -5.75 5.47
C ARG A 350 9.40 -6.29 6.15
N PHE A 351 10.57 -5.71 5.87
CA PHE A 351 11.86 -6.26 6.31
C PHE A 351 12.43 -5.56 7.55
N GLY A 352 11.92 -4.37 7.89
CA GLY A 352 12.26 -3.61 9.10
C GLY A 352 13.70 -3.08 9.13
N ASP A 353 14.47 -3.23 8.07
CA ASP A 353 15.76 -2.53 7.92
C ASP A 353 15.55 -1.07 7.54
N VAL A 354 16.49 -0.23 7.95
CA VAL A 354 16.58 1.15 7.46
C VAL A 354 16.88 1.10 5.97
N VAL A 355 16.07 1.77 5.16
CA VAL A 355 16.27 1.77 3.71
C VAL A 355 17.52 2.56 3.35
N GLU A 356 18.29 2.04 2.39
CA GLU A 356 19.40 2.77 1.79
C GLU A 356 18.90 3.52 0.56
N ALA A 357 19.45 4.72 0.35
CA ALA A 357 19.30 5.43 -0.91
C ALA A 357 20.41 4.97 -1.85
N ILE A 358 20.06 4.40 -3.01
CA ILE A 358 21.02 3.84 -3.96
C ILE A 358 20.63 4.27 -5.39
N PRO A 359 21.60 4.67 -6.25
CA PRO A 359 21.30 5.01 -7.63
C PRO A 359 21.12 3.73 -8.45
N MET A 360 19.97 3.60 -9.11
CA MET A 360 19.59 2.38 -9.82
C MET A 360 18.71 2.69 -11.03
N THR A 361 18.84 1.89 -12.10
CA THR A 361 17.97 1.98 -13.27
C THR A 361 16.69 1.22 -13.02
N GLN A 362 15.57 1.93 -12.89
CA GLN A 362 14.26 1.35 -12.58
C GLN A 362 13.15 1.90 -13.48
N TRP A 363 11.97 1.28 -13.39
CA TRP A 363 10.76 1.71 -14.09
C TRP A 363 9.92 2.63 -13.19
N PHE A 364 9.46 3.74 -13.76
CA PHE A 364 8.70 4.77 -13.07
C PHE A 364 7.44 5.15 -13.83
N ILE A 365 6.39 5.55 -13.11
CA ILE A 365 5.30 6.35 -13.67
C ILE A 365 5.61 7.84 -13.40
N ASP A 366 5.71 8.63 -14.47
CA ASP A 366 5.74 10.09 -14.41
C ASP A 366 4.32 10.62 -14.18
N VAL A 367 4.07 11.09 -12.96
CA VAL A 367 2.76 11.59 -12.56
C VAL A 367 2.52 13.04 -12.98
N ASN A 368 3.59 13.76 -13.34
CA ASN A 368 3.57 15.18 -13.68
C ASN A 368 3.56 15.42 -15.20
N LYS A 369 4.02 14.46 -15.99
CA LYS A 369 3.96 14.49 -17.45
C LYS A 369 2.53 14.64 -17.96
N GLU A 370 2.38 15.49 -18.97
CA GLU A 370 1.12 15.64 -19.69
C GLU A 370 0.78 14.36 -20.45
N ILE A 371 -0.46 13.90 -20.30
CA ILE A 371 -0.99 12.76 -21.04
C ILE A 371 -1.20 13.20 -22.50
N PRO A 372 -0.64 12.51 -23.49
CA PRO A 372 -0.78 12.87 -24.90
C PRO A 372 -2.23 13.12 -25.30
N GLY A 373 -2.51 14.31 -25.83
CA GLY A 373 -3.83 14.70 -26.32
C GLY A 373 -4.86 15.12 -25.26
N ARG A 374 -4.51 15.16 -23.96
CA ARG A 374 -5.45 15.54 -22.88
C ARG A 374 -5.17 16.88 -22.23
N GLY A 375 -3.98 17.48 -22.38
CA GLY A 375 -3.65 18.76 -21.74
C GLY A 375 -3.62 18.71 -20.20
N LYS A 376 -3.57 17.50 -19.61
CA LYS A 376 -3.62 17.25 -18.17
C LYS A 376 -2.61 16.14 -17.83
N SER A 377 -2.00 16.22 -16.65
CA SER A 377 -1.18 15.14 -16.09
C SER A 377 -2.01 14.17 -15.26
N LEU A 378 -1.43 13.01 -14.91
CA LEU A 378 -2.07 12.06 -13.98
C LEU A 378 -2.42 12.74 -12.65
N LYS A 379 -1.48 13.54 -12.12
CA LYS A 379 -1.67 14.35 -10.91
C LYS A 379 -2.87 15.30 -11.03
N ALA A 380 -3.04 15.97 -12.17
CA ALA A 380 -4.17 16.86 -12.41
C ALA A 380 -5.51 16.10 -12.43
N LEU A 381 -5.59 14.97 -13.15
CA LEU A 381 -6.79 14.12 -13.19
C LEU A 381 -7.18 13.64 -11.79
N MET A 382 -6.21 13.21 -10.98
CA MET A 382 -6.47 12.75 -9.61
C MET A 382 -7.05 13.85 -8.73
N LYS A 383 -6.53 15.09 -8.80
CA LYS A 383 -7.11 16.22 -8.05
C LYS A 383 -8.53 16.53 -8.52
N GLU A 384 -8.74 16.55 -9.83
CA GLU A 384 -10.01 16.90 -10.43
C GLU A 384 -11.11 15.89 -10.06
N ALA A 385 -10.78 14.59 -10.06
CA ALA A 385 -11.71 13.51 -9.68
C ALA A 385 -12.28 13.67 -8.27
N VAL A 386 -11.54 14.25 -7.31
CA VAL A 386 -12.02 14.45 -5.92
C VAL A 386 -12.58 15.86 -5.69
N SER A 387 -12.16 16.86 -6.46
CA SER A 387 -12.58 18.26 -6.28
C SER A 387 -13.87 18.59 -7.02
N SER A 388 -13.79 18.81 -8.33
CA SER A 388 -14.91 19.21 -9.21
C SER A 388 -15.60 18.02 -9.88
N GLY A 389 -14.93 16.86 -9.92
CA GLY A 389 -15.22 15.78 -10.85
C GLY A 389 -14.50 15.99 -12.18
N LEU A 390 -14.10 14.89 -12.83
CA LEU A 390 -13.38 14.93 -14.11
C LEU A 390 -14.17 15.71 -15.16
N ASP A 391 -13.50 16.64 -15.83
CA ASP A 391 -14.06 17.59 -16.81
C ASP A 391 -15.23 18.42 -16.27
N ASN A 392 -15.21 18.69 -14.96
CA ASN A 392 -16.28 19.34 -14.19
C ASN A 392 -17.62 18.58 -14.21
N ASP A 393 -17.62 17.28 -14.52
CA ASP A 393 -18.80 16.43 -14.41
C ASP A 393 -18.94 15.90 -12.98
N LYS A 394 -20.00 16.33 -12.28
CA LYS A 394 -20.31 15.87 -10.91
C LYS A 394 -20.55 14.36 -10.82
N ASN A 395 -20.94 13.69 -11.92
CA ASN A 395 -21.09 12.24 -11.95
C ASN A 395 -19.74 11.50 -11.99
N LYS A 396 -18.67 12.23 -12.33
CA LYS A 396 -17.27 11.77 -12.29
C LYS A 396 -16.52 12.35 -11.10
N LYS A 397 -17.24 12.63 -10.00
CA LYS A 397 -16.67 13.04 -8.73
C LYS A 397 -16.66 11.87 -7.74
N VAL A 398 -15.52 11.67 -7.12
CA VAL A 398 -15.34 10.79 -5.96
C VAL A 398 -15.69 11.57 -4.69
N THR A 399 -16.62 11.06 -3.90
CA THR A 399 -16.96 11.58 -2.58
C THR A 399 -16.23 10.79 -1.50
N ILE A 400 -15.41 11.48 -0.69
CA ILE A 400 -14.67 10.87 0.42
C ILE A 400 -15.39 11.19 1.73
N THR A 401 -15.72 10.17 2.51
CA THR A 401 -16.30 10.32 3.85
C THR A 401 -15.39 9.65 4.89
N PRO A 402 -15.02 10.32 5.99
CA PRO A 402 -15.33 11.71 6.35
C PRO A 402 -14.48 12.77 5.62
N ASP A 403 -14.99 14.01 5.57
CA ASP A 403 -14.44 15.13 4.79
C ASP A 403 -12.99 15.51 5.12
N ASN A 404 -12.51 15.23 6.34
CA ASN A 404 -11.14 15.55 6.75
C ASN A 404 -10.09 14.80 5.91
N PHE A 405 -10.41 13.63 5.36
CA PHE A 405 -9.51 12.89 4.48
C PHE A 405 -9.34 13.52 3.10
N VAL A 406 -10.22 14.43 2.69
CA VAL A 406 -10.07 15.20 1.43
C VAL A 406 -8.82 16.08 1.49
N ASN A 407 -8.59 16.78 2.60
CA ASN A 407 -7.41 17.62 2.77
C ASN A 407 -6.12 16.79 2.86
N ILE A 408 -6.18 15.63 3.53
CA ILE A 408 -5.07 14.68 3.61
C ILE A 408 -4.69 14.18 2.20
N TYR A 409 -5.69 13.83 1.39
CA TYR A 409 -5.50 13.43 0.00
C TYR A 409 -4.84 14.53 -0.84
N PHE A 410 -5.33 15.78 -0.78
CA PHE A 410 -4.76 16.88 -1.57
C PHE A 410 -3.33 17.21 -1.16
N ASN A 411 -3.03 17.26 0.14
CA ASN A 411 -1.68 17.50 0.63
C ASN A 411 -0.70 16.44 0.12
N TRP A 412 -1.10 15.17 0.06
CA TRP A 412 -0.26 14.11 -0.50
C TRP A 412 -0.07 14.27 -2.01
N ILE A 413 -1.15 14.54 -2.77
CA ILE A 413 -1.05 14.74 -4.22
C ILE A 413 -0.12 15.91 -4.55
N ASP A 414 -0.22 17.02 -3.82
CA ASP A 414 0.60 18.21 -4.04
C ASP A 414 2.10 17.92 -3.99
N ASN A 415 2.51 16.93 -3.20
CA ASN A 415 3.90 16.52 -3.02
C ASN A 415 4.27 15.21 -3.75
N LEU A 416 3.39 14.70 -4.61
CA LEU A 416 3.60 13.42 -5.29
C LEU A 416 4.80 13.47 -6.24
N ARG A 417 5.72 12.51 -6.06
CA ARG A 417 6.86 12.22 -6.92
C ARG A 417 6.54 11.09 -7.89
N ASP A 418 7.42 10.88 -8.87
CA ASP A 418 7.33 9.75 -9.78
C ASP A 418 7.33 8.44 -9.00
N TRP A 419 6.41 7.55 -9.35
CA TRP A 419 6.24 6.30 -8.63
C TRP A 419 7.14 5.22 -9.21
N CYS A 420 8.08 4.69 -8.40
CA CYS A 420 8.88 3.52 -8.74
C CYS A 420 8.01 2.25 -8.76
N ILE A 421 7.76 1.70 -9.94
CA ILE A 421 6.81 0.57 -10.14
C ILE A 421 7.49 -0.79 -10.25
N SER A 422 8.81 -0.84 -10.38
CA SER A 422 9.58 -2.09 -10.49
C SER A 422 10.07 -2.57 -9.13
N ARG A 423 10.18 -3.90 -8.96
CA ARG A 423 10.66 -4.60 -7.75
C ARG A 423 11.55 -5.78 -8.14
N GLN A 424 12.62 -6.04 -7.38
CA GLN A 424 13.61 -7.10 -7.63
C GLN A 424 13.25 -8.44 -6.95
N ILE A 425 11.97 -8.62 -6.65
CA ILE A 425 11.41 -9.86 -6.14
C ILE A 425 11.05 -10.80 -7.30
N TRP A 426 10.78 -12.07 -7.00
CA TRP A 426 10.45 -13.08 -8.02
C TRP A 426 8.95 -13.33 -8.13
N TRP A 427 8.19 -13.18 -7.04
CA TRP A 427 6.75 -13.36 -6.99
C TRP A 427 6.01 -12.06 -7.30
N GLY A 428 5.28 -12.02 -8.41
CA GLY A 428 4.53 -10.86 -8.87
C GLY A 428 4.37 -10.85 -10.38
N HIS A 429 3.64 -9.88 -10.92
CA HIS A 429 3.53 -9.68 -12.37
C HIS A 429 4.89 -9.26 -12.92
N GLN A 430 5.52 -10.09 -13.75
CA GLN A 430 6.77 -9.68 -14.42
C GLN A 430 6.49 -8.53 -15.38
N ILE A 431 7.43 -7.59 -15.46
CA ILE A 431 7.30 -6.43 -16.33
C ILE A 431 7.20 -6.91 -17.79
N PRO A 432 6.21 -6.46 -18.57
CA PRO A 432 5.99 -6.91 -19.95
C PRO A 432 6.93 -6.18 -20.93
N VAL A 433 8.23 -6.28 -20.65
CA VAL A 433 9.33 -5.73 -21.45
C VAL A 433 10.34 -6.84 -21.71
N TRP A 434 10.82 -6.93 -22.93
CA TRP A 434 11.79 -7.91 -23.36
C TRP A 434 12.98 -7.23 -23.99
N TYR A 435 14.17 -7.72 -23.65
CA TYR A 435 15.45 -7.28 -24.18
C TYR A 435 15.97 -8.32 -25.17
N ARG A 436 16.36 -7.89 -26.36
CA ARG A 436 16.91 -8.81 -27.36
C ARG A 436 18.21 -9.41 -26.85
N LYS A 437 18.37 -10.73 -26.98
CA LYS A 437 19.62 -11.43 -26.69
C LYS A 437 20.68 -10.95 -27.66
N VAL A 438 21.69 -10.26 -27.16
CA VAL A 438 22.81 -9.80 -27.98
C VAL A 438 23.80 -10.95 -28.14
N GLU A 439 24.02 -11.38 -29.38
CA GLU A 439 25.11 -12.29 -29.73
C GLU A 439 26.43 -11.52 -29.65
N SER A 440 27.09 -11.57 -28.49
CA SER A 440 28.43 -11.01 -28.16
C SER A 440 28.97 -9.92 -29.12
N ARG A 441 28.51 -8.67 -29.01
CA ARG A 441 29.23 -7.54 -29.59
C ARG A 441 30.30 -7.04 -28.61
N LYS A 442 31.54 -6.89 -29.11
CA LYS A 442 32.77 -6.47 -28.40
C LYS A 442 32.76 -5.02 -27.86
N SER A 443 31.62 -4.42 -27.56
CA SER A 443 31.54 -3.06 -27.00
C SER A 443 30.75 -3.08 -25.69
N LYS A 444 31.43 -2.79 -24.58
CA LYS A 444 30.87 -2.58 -23.24
C LYS A 444 30.07 -1.27 -23.14
N VAL A 445 29.08 -1.11 -24.01
CA VAL A 445 28.05 -0.10 -23.88
C VAL A 445 26.75 -0.82 -24.18
N GLU A 446 25.88 -0.93 -23.18
CA GLU A 446 24.51 -1.44 -23.35
C GLU A 446 23.76 -0.47 -24.27
N SER A 447 23.90 -0.64 -25.58
CA SER A 447 23.01 0.01 -26.54
C SER A 447 21.66 -0.73 -26.48
N ILE A 448 20.70 -0.14 -25.79
CA ILE A 448 19.27 -0.50 -25.77
C ILE A 448 18.68 -0.23 -27.18
N GLU A 449 19.16 -0.93 -28.20
CA GLU A 449 18.64 -0.72 -29.56
C GLU A 449 17.41 -1.56 -29.85
N ASP A 450 17.20 -2.70 -29.16
CA ASP A 450 16.05 -3.57 -29.37
C ASP A 450 15.34 -3.93 -28.05
N ILE A 451 14.32 -3.13 -27.68
CA ILE A 451 13.33 -3.46 -26.66
C ILE A 451 11.99 -3.77 -27.31
N TYR A 452 11.33 -4.82 -26.81
CA TYR A 452 9.94 -5.12 -27.15
C TYR A 452 9.08 -4.91 -25.90
N VAL A 453 7.99 -4.16 -26.04
CA VAL A 453 7.02 -3.92 -24.96
C VAL A 453 5.66 -4.33 -25.49
N GLY A 454 5.02 -5.32 -24.85
CA GLY A 454 3.83 -5.96 -25.42
C GLY A 454 2.99 -6.67 -24.38
N VAL A 455 1.67 -6.74 -24.63
CA VAL A 455 0.75 -7.45 -23.71
C VAL A 455 1.05 -8.94 -23.71
N GLU A 456 1.33 -9.45 -24.90
CA GLU A 456 1.80 -10.80 -25.19
C GLU A 456 3.30 -10.79 -25.45
N GLU A 457 3.94 -11.92 -25.18
CA GLU A 457 5.36 -12.15 -25.46
C GLU A 457 5.71 -12.02 -26.95
N PRO A 458 6.97 -11.65 -27.30
CA PRO A 458 7.40 -11.59 -28.69
C PRO A 458 7.33 -12.97 -29.35
N LYS A 459 6.95 -13.01 -30.63
CA LYS A 459 6.74 -14.26 -31.39
C LYS A 459 7.98 -15.16 -31.48
N ASP A 460 9.17 -14.60 -31.37
CA ASP A 460 10.45 -15.28 -31.44
C ASP A 460 11.18 -15.27 -30.08
N ILE A 461 10.45 -15.60 -29.00
CA ILE A 461 10.88 -15.53 -27.58
C ILE A 461 12.27 -16.13 -27.32
N GLU A 462 12.71 -17.10 -28.11
CA GLU A 462 14.08 -17.66 -28.08
C GLU A 462 15.17 -16.60 -28.21
N ASN A 463 14.90 -15.47 -28.88
CA ASN A 463 15.82 -14.35 -29.07
C ASN A 463 15.67 -13.24 -28.02
N TRP A 464 14.81 -13.43 -27.02
CA TRP A 464 14.45 -12.38 -26.06
C TRP A 464 14.58 -12.87 -24.63
N THR A 465 14.91 -11.94 -23.73
CA THR A 465 14.90 -12.16 -22.29
C THR A 465 13.95 -11.14 -21.68
N GLN A 466 12.91 -11.61 -20.99
CA GLN A 466 11.99 -10.72 -20.28
C GLN A 466 12.74 -9.98 -19.15
N ASP A 467 12.33 -8.74 -18.87
CA ASP A 467 12.76 -8.01 -17.70
C ASP A 467 12.52 -8.86 -16.44
N SER A 468 13.58 -9.05 -15.66
CA SER A 468 13.54 -9.93 -14.50
C SER A 468 12.72 -9.35 -13.35
N ASP A 469 12.52 -8.03 -13.35
CA ASP A 469 11.77 -7.31 -12.33
C ASP A 469 10.26 -7.63 -12.42
N THR A 470 9.62 -7.49 -11.27
CA THR A 470 8.17 -7.55 -11.14
C THR A 470 7.60 -6.17 -10.89
N LEU A 471 6.31 -6.00 -11.17
CA LEU A 471 5.57 -4.80 -10.85
C LEU A 471 5.22 -4.77 -9.35
N ASP A 472 5.23 -3.56 -8.81
CA ASP A 472 4.65 -3.22 -7.52
C ASP A 472 3.22 -3.79 -7.41
N THR A 473 2.91 -4.40 -6.26
CA THR A 473 1.56 -4.94 -5.99
C THR A 473 0.50 -3.88 -6.21
N TRP A 474 0.75 -2.63 -5.79
CA TRP A 474 -0.18 -1.51 -5.92
C TRP A 474 -0.48 -1.15 -7.38
N PHE A 475 0.37 -1.52 -8.34
CA PHE A 475 0.08 -1.41 -9.77
C PHE A 475 -1.07 -2.32 -10.18
N SER A 476 -1.04 -3.59 -9.74
CA SER A 476 -2.13 -4.54 -10.00
C SER A 476 -3.40 -4.22 -9.21
N SER A 477 -3.26 -3.94 -7.91
CA SER A 477 -4.40 -3.68 -7.02
C SER A 477 -5.09 -2.35 -7.38
N GLY A 478 -4.36 -1.39 -7.96
CA GLY A 478 -4.92 -0.16 -8.50
C GLY A 478 -5.92 -0.37 -9.66
N LEU A 479 -5.96 -1.56 -10.27
CA LEU A 479 -6.91 -1.89 -11.35
C LEU A 479 -8.18 -2.58 -10.85
N TRP A 480 -8.30 -2.82 -9.53
CA TRP A 480 -9.26 -3.76 -8.95
C TRP A 480 -10.72 -3.49 -9.31
N THR A 481 -11.15 -2.22 -9.37
CA THR A 481 -12.56 -1.83 -9.58
C THR A 481 -13.07 -2.02 -11.00
N PHE A 482 -12.21 -2.43 -11.93
CA PHE A 482 -12.57 -2.68 -13.32
C PHE A 482 -11.93 -3.94 -13.91
N SER A 483 -10.75 -4.36 -13.46
CA SER A 483 -10.14 -5.63 -13.88
C SER A 483 -10.94 -6.84 -13.42
N THR A 484 -11.58 -6.75 -12.25
CA THR A 484 -12.50 -7.78 -11.72
C THR A 484 -13.81 -7.85 -12.48
N LEU A 485 -14.16 -6.78 -13.21
CA LEU A 485 -15.32 -6.73 -14.09
C LEU A 485 -14.97 -7.14 -15.53
N GLY A 486 -13.73 -7.54 -15.80
CA GLY A 486 -13.30 -8.08 -17.10
C GLY A 486 -12.64 -7.09 -18.05
N TRP A 487 -12.38 -5.84 -17.61
CA TRP A 487 -11.46 -4.95 -18.33
C TRP A 487 -10.08 -5.63 -18.43
N PRO A 488 -9.39 -5.62 -19.58
CA PRO A 488 -9.51 -4.69 -20.70
C PRO A 488 -10.52 -5.06 -21.79
N ASN A 489 -11.26 -6.17 -21.62
CA ASN A 489 -12.31 -6.53 -22.54
C ASN A 489 -13.59 -5.70 -22.26
N ASP A 490 -14.42 -5.52 -23.28
CA ASP A 490 -15.68 -4.76 -23.17
C ASP A 490 -16.83 -5.69 -22.70
N THR A 491 -16.85 -6.00 -21.41
CA THR A 491 -17.78 -6.97 -20.81
C THR A 491 -19.11 -6.33 -20.37
N ALA A 492 -20.14 -7.16 -20.18
CA ALA A 492 -21.41 -6.71 -19.62
C ALA A 492 -21.27 -6.26 -18.15
N ASP A 493 -20.45 -6.96 -17.37
CA ASP A 493 -20.20 -6.61 -15.97
C ASP A 493 -19.53 -5.24 -15.84
N PHE A 494 -18.53 -4.93 -16.68
CA PHE A 494 -17.88 -3.62 -16.70
C PHE A 494 -18.89 -2.51 -17.00
N LYS A 495 -19.74 -2.66 -18.01
CA LYS A 495 -20.78 -1.68 -18.36
C LYS A 495 -21.85 -1.50 -17.27
N THR A 496 -22.13 -2.55 -16.51
CA THR A 496 -23.24 -2.58 -15.55
C THR A 496 -22.82 -2.08 -14.17
N PHE A 497 -21.63 -2.43 -13.72
CA PHE A 497 -21.18 -2.26 -12.34
C PHE A 497 -20.02 -1.28 -12.17
N HIS A 498 -19.48 -0.72 -13.26
CA HIS A 498 -18.51 0.37 -13.22
C HIS A 498 -19.18 1.73 -13.48
N PRO A 499 -18.86 2.79 -12.72
CA PRO A 499 -17.99 2.82 -11.55
C PRO A 499 -18.63 2.13 -10.34
N THR A 500 -17.80 1.65 -9.42
CA THR A 500 -18.30 1.04 -8.16
C THR A 500 -19.16 2.06 -7.40
N ASN A 501 -20.31 1.66 -6.86
CA ASN A 501 -21.20 2.63 -6.21
C ASN A 501 -20.63 3.08 -4.86
N TRP A 502 -20.18 2.12 -4.05
CA TRP A 502 -19.66 2.41 -2.72
C TRP A 502 -18.50 1.48 -2.38
N MET A 503 -17.49 2.03 -1.72
CA MET A 503 -16.32 1.30 -1.28
C MET A 503 -15.91 1.73 0.13
N GLN A 504 -15.25 0.84 0.86
CA GLN A 504 -14.68 1.15 2.16
C GLN A 504 -13.23 0.70 2.24
N MET A 505 -12.44 1.41 3.03
CA MET A 505 -11.04 1.08 3.28
C MET A 505 -10.51 1.78 4.53
N GLY A 506 -9.46 1.21 5.13
CA GLY A 506 -8.74 1.86 6.21
C GLY A 506 -7.95 3.07 5.69
N HIS A 507 -7.79 4.10 6.53
CA HIS A 507 -7.01 5.28 6.16
C HIS A 507 -5.56 4.98 5.76
N GLU A 508 -5.02 3.86 6.23
CA GLU A 508 -3.66 3.43 5.93
C GLU A 508 -3.41 3.05 4.47
N ILE A 509 -4.44 2.68 3.70
CA ILE A 509 -4.31 2.34 2.27
C ILE A 509 -4.84 3.44 1.33
N LEU A 510 -5.12 4.63 1.88
CA LEU A 510 -5.63 5.78 1.12
C LEU A 510 -4.66 6.16 -0.01
N PHE A 511 -3.37 6.29 0.27
CA PHE A 511 -2.37 6.67 -0.74
C PHE A 511 -1.96 5.50 -1.63
N PHE A 512 -1.82 4.32 -1.04
CA PHE A 512 -1.39 3.12 -1.74
C PHE A 512 -2.41 2.58 -2.73
N TRP A 513 -3.70 2.73 -2.42
CA TRP A 513 -4.75 2.01 -3.14
C TRP A 513 -5.85 2.93 -3.69
N MET A 514 -6.48 3.76 -2.84
CA MET A 514 -7.51 4.71 -3.29
C MET A 514 -6.97 5.60 -4.40
N ALA A 515 -5.81 6.22 -4.16
CA ALA A 515 -5.20 7.14 -5.10
C ALA A 515 -4.80 6.44 -6.41
N ARG A 516 -4.29 5.20 -6.35
CA ARG A 516 -3.92 4.42 -7.54
C ARG A 516 -5.13 4.02 -8.38
N MET A 517 -6.24 3.64 -7.75
CA MET A 517 -7.50 3.38 -8.45
C MET A 517 -8.05 4.62 -9.16
N ILE A 518 -7.94 5.80 -8.54
CA ILE A 518 -8.31 7.07 -9.15
C ILE A 518 -7.39 7.38 -10.34
N LEU A 519 -6.07 7.23 -10.15
CA LEU A 519 -5.06 7.43 -11.19
C LEU A 519 -5.37 6.59 -12.43
N PHE A 520 -5.54 5.28 -12.27
CA PHE A 520 -5.74 4.38 -13.41
C PHE A 520 -7.11 4.56 -14.08
N SER A 521 -8.19 4.81 -13.32
CA SER A 521 -9.51 5.04 -13.91
C SER A 521 -9.57 6.34 -14.72
N GLY A 522 -8.97 7.42 -14.19
CA GLY A 522 -8.88 8.69 -14.89
C GLY A 522 -8.07 8.56 -16.18
N TYR A 523 -6.94 7.86 -16.13
CA TYR A 523 -6.10 7.62 -17.30
C TYR A 523 -6.80 6.72 -18.34
N LEU A 524 -7.22 5.51 -17.97
CA LEU A 524 -7.59 4.47 -18.93
C LEU A 524 -8.89 4.73 -19.69
N PHE A 525 -9.84 5.45 -19.09
CA PHE A 525 -11.18 5.64 -19.67
C PHE A 525 -11.90 6.91 -19.22
N ASP A 526 -11.17 7.92 -18.72
CA ASP A 526 -11.73 9.23 -18.33
C ASP A 526 -12.89 9.12 -17.32
N GLY A 527 -12.74 8.20 -16.35
CA GLY A 527 -13.75 7.88 -15.35
C GLY A 527 -13.19 7.79 -13.93
N ILE A 528 -14.07 7.45 -12.98
CA ILE A 528 -13.72 7.26 -11.57
C ILE A 528 -13.84 5.80 -11.17
N PRO A 529 -13.06 5.30 -10.19
CA PRO A 529 -13.15 3.90 -9.76
C PRO A 529 -14.41 3.60 -8.94
N PHE A 530 -14.85 4.58 -8.13
CA PHE A 530 -16.01 4.50 -7.25
C PHE A 530 -16.64 5.89 -7.07
N LYS A 531 -17.95 5.94 -6.79
CA LYS A 531 -18.68 7.19 -6.51
C LYS A 531 -18.46 7.66 -5.08
N ASP A 532 -18.69 6.78 -4.11
CA ASP A 532 -18.56 7.08 -2.68
C ASP A 532 -17.52 6.16 -2.03
N VAL A 533 -16.60 6.75 -1.25
CA VAL A 533 -15.62 6.00 -0.45
C VAL A 533 -15.71 6.37 1.02
N TYR A 534 -15.88 5.35 1.86
CA TYR A 534 -15.88 5.45 3.31
C TYR A 534 -14.51 5.05 3.88
N ILE A 535 -13.80 6.04 4.42
CA ILE A 535 -12.51 5.86 5.09
C ILE A 535 -12.76 5.60 6.57
N HIS A 536 -12.48 4.37 7.01
CA HIS A 536 -12.61 4.00 8.42
C HIS A 536 -11.26 4.06 9.15
N GLY A 537 -11.35 4.12 10.48
CA GLY A 537 -10.20 3.95 11.37
C GLY A 537 -9.67 2.52 11.41
N ILE A 538 -8.53 2.33 12.07
CA ILE A 538 -7.93 1.02 12.31
C ILE A 538 -8.48 0.44 13.62
N LEU A 539 -8.92 -0.81 13.56
CA LEU A 539 -9.17 -1.59 14.77
C LEU A 539 -7.83 -1.99 15.38
N ARG A 540 -7.63 -1.60 16.63
CA ARG A 540 -6.41 -1.81 17.42
C ARG A 540 -6.66 -2.83 18.53
N ASP A 541 -5.60 -3.43 19.04
CA ASP A 541 -5.68 -4.24 20.24
C ASP A 541 -6.04 -3.40 21.49
N LYS A 542 -6.19 -4.08 22.63
CA LYS A 542 -6.53 -3.46 23.91
C LYS A 542 -5.54 -2.38 24.36
N ASP A 543 -4.28 -2.50 23.94
CA ASP A 543 -3.17 -1.59 24.28
C ASP A 543 -3.02 -0.44 23.26
N GLY A 544 -3.85 -0.42 22.22
CA GLY A 544 -3.83 0.60 21.17
C GLY A 544 -2.83 0.33 20.05
N LYS A 545 -2.22 -0.85 19.99
CA LYS A 545 -1.34 -1.22 18.88
C LYS A 545 -2.18 -1.73 17.71
N LYS A 546 -1.75 -1.41 16.49
CA LYS A 546 -2.37 -1.93 15.27
C LYS A 546 -2.28 -3.46 15.28
N PHE A 547 -3.35 -4.15 14.87
CA PHE A 547 -3.28 -5.59 14.64
C PHE A 547 -2.31 -5.90 13.50
N SER A 548 -1.30 -6.72 13.78
CA SER A 548 -0.39 -7.21 12.74
C SER A 548 0.12 -8.60 13.08
N LYS A 549 0.37 -9.40 12.04
CA LYS A 549 0.99 -10.73 12.21
C LYS A 549 2.41 -10.63 12.73
N SER A 550 3.17 -9.61 12.31
CA SER A 550 4.56 -9.40 12.71
C SER A 550 4.70 -9.08 14.20
N SER A 551 3.72 -8.39 14.80
CA SER A 551 3.71 -8.10 16.24
C SER A 551 3.09 -9.20 17.10
N GLY A 552 2.56 -10.26 16.48
CA GLY A 552 1.97 -11.40 17.18
C GLY A 552 0.65 -11.10 17.92
N ASN A 553 0.08 -9.91 17.74
CA ASN A 553 -1.16 -9.50 18.41
C ASN A 553 -2.43 -9.80 17.57
N GLY A 554 -2.29 -10.34 16.35
CA GLY A 554 -3.43 -10.67 15.49
C GLY A 554 -4.35 -11.72 16.09
N ILE A 555 -5.63 -11.40 16.26
CA ILE A 555 -6.67 -12.32 16.75
C ILE A 555 -7.47 -12.83 15.55
N ASP A 556 -7.55 -14.14 15.37
CA ASP A 556 -8.36 -14.77 14.32
C ASP A 556 -9.86 -14.49 14.58
N PRO A 557 -10.62 -13.97 13.60
CA PRO A 557 -12.07 -13.79 13.74
C PRO A 557 -12.80 -15.08 14.14
N LEU A 558 -12.33 -16.24 13.68
CA LEU A 558 -12.94 -17.53 14.00
C LEU A 558 -12.86 -17.86 15.50
N ASP A 559 -11.79 -17.47 16.18
CA ASP A 559 -11.65 -17.69 17.63
C ASP A 559 -12.72 -16.91 18.41
N ILE A 560 -13.10 -15.73 17.93
CA ILE A 560 -14.18 -14.95 18.53
C ILE A 560 -15.55 -15.54 18.17
N ILE A 561 -15.75 -15.95 16.92
CA ILE A 561 -17.00 -16.56 16.45
C ILE A 561 -17.29 -17.87 17.20
N GLU A 562 -16.27 -18.71 17.40
CA GLU A 562 -16.34 -19.96 18.15
C GLU A 562 -16.91 -19.75 19.57
N ASN A 563 -16.60 -18.62 20.20
CA ASN A 563 -16.97 -18.35 21.59
C ASN A 563 -18.23 -17.48 21.74
N TYR A 564 -18.48 -16.56 20.81
CA TYR A 564 -19.52 -15.52 20.95
C TYR A 564 -20.53 -15.46 19.81
N GLY A 565 -20.27 -16.11 18.68
CA GLY A 565 -21.07 -16.04 17.46
C GLY A 565 -20.71 -14.87 16.54
N THR A 566 -21.11 -14.99 15.29
CA THR A 566 -20.82 -14.04 14.20
C THR A 566 -21.47 -12.70 14.45
N ASP A 567 -22.75 -12.68 14.83
CA ASP A 567 -23.48 -11.43 15.07
C ASP A 567 -22.88 -10.61 16.22
N ALA A 568 -22.39 -11.28 17.27
CA ALA A 568 -21.75 -10.63 18.40
C ALA A 568 -20.42 -9.96 17.97
N LEU A 569 -19.61 -10.66 17.19
CA LEU A 569 -18.37 -10.11 16.62
C LEU A 569 -18.68 -8.88 15.76
N ARG A 570 -19.58 -9.00 14.78
CA ARG A 570 -19.92 -7.92 13.85
C ARG A 570 -20.43 -6.68 14.58
N TRP A 571 -21.36 -6.84 15.52
CA TRP A 571 -21.86 -5.71 16.31
C TRP A 571 -20.77 -5.07 17.17
N SER A 572 -19.87 -5.88 17.75
CA SER A 572 -18.78 -5.36 18.58
C SER A 572 -17.79 -4.47 17.79
N VAL A 573 -17.49 -4.83 16.54
CA VAL A 573 -16.52 -4.08 15.73
C VAL A 573 -17.13 -2.86 15.08
N LEU A 574 -18.46 -2.74 14.98
CA LEU A 574 -19.14 -1.60 14.36
C LEU A 574 -19.66 -0.57 15.37
N SER A 575 -20.11 -1.02 16.54
CA SER A 575 -20.82 -0.16 17.49
C SER A 575 -19.89 0.83 18.20
N GLY A 576 -20.38 2.06 18.37
CA GLY A 576 -19.72 3.11 19.14
C GLY A 576 -18.46 3.69 18.49
N ILE A 577 -18.39 3.66 17.15
CA ILE A 577 -17.24 4.18 16.38
C ILE A 577 -17.72 5.33 15.50
N THR A 578 -17.11 6.49 15.67
CA THR A 578 -17.29 7.63 14.77
C THR A 578 -16.52 7.39 13.46
N PRO A 579 -17.07 7.75 12.28
CA PRO A 579 -16.37 7.66 11.01
C PRO A 579 -14.93 8.17 11.04
N GLY A 580 -14.01 7.43 10.41
CA GLY A 580 -12.59 7.77 10.33
C GLY A 580 -11.76 7.51 11.60
N ASN A 581 -12.36 7.29 12.76
CA ASN A 581 -11.61 7.13 14.01
C ASN A 581 -11.21 5.67 14.28
N ASP A 582 -9.99 5.51 14.76
CA ASP A 582 -9.50 4.23 15.27
C ASP A 582 -10.32 3.77 16.49
N SER A 583 -10.41 2.46 16.69
CA SER A 583 -11.11 1.89 17.83
C SER A 583 -10.30 0.75 18.45
N ARG A 584 -10.55 0.45 19.73
CA ARG A 584 -9.87 -0.64 20.43
C ARG A 584 -10.79 -1.83 20.58
N PHE A 585 -10.22 -3.02 20.40
CA PHE A 585 -10.86 -4.28 20.70
C PHE A 585 -10.55 -4.72 22.13
N TYR A 586 -11.58 -5.13 22.85
CA TYR A 586 -11.49 -5.77 24.16
C TYR A 586 -12.67 -6.74 24.31
N THR A 587 -12.44 -7.89 24.95
CA THR A 587 -13.37 -9.03 24.96
C THR A 587 -14.73 -8.67 25.54
N GLU A 588 -14.77 -7.79 26.54
CA GLU A 588 -15.98 -7.32 27.21
C GLU A 588 -16.93 -6.60 26.25
N LYS A 589 -16.40 -6.00 25.17
CA LYS A 589 -17.22 -5.41 24.10
C LYS A 589 -18.01 -6.50 23.35
N VAL A 590 -17.37 -7.63 23.06
CA VAL A 590 -18.01 -8.77 22.39
C VAL A 590 -19.01 -9.46 23.32
N GLU A 591 -18.70 -9.59 24.60
CA GLU A 591 -19.63 -10.11 25.60
C GLU A 591 -20.91 -9.27 25.68
N GLY A 592 -20.76 -7.94 25.67
CA GLY A 592 -21.88 -7.00 25.58
C GLY A 592 -22.73 -7.22 24.32
N SER A 593 -22.08 -7.38 23.16
CA SER A 593 -22.76 -7.71 21.91
C SER A 593 -23.49 -9.04 21.94
N ARG A 594 -22.88 -10.11 22.48
CA ARG A 594 -23.51 -11.42 22.65
C ARG A 594 -24.74 -11.31 23.54
N ASN A 595 -24.68 -10.52 24.61
CA ASN A 595 -25.82 -10.31 25.49
C ASN A 595 -26.99 -9.61 24.76
N LEU A 596 -26.70 -8.66 23.85
CA LEU A 596 -27.71 -8.06 22.99
C LEU A 596 -28.32 -9.09 22.03
N VAL A 597 -27.51 -9.90 21.35
CA VAL A 597 -28.00 -10.97 20.46
C VAL A 597 -28.92 -11.94 21.22
N ASN A 598 -28.49 -12.39 22.40
CA ASN A 598 -29.30 -13.25 23.25
C ASN A 598 -30.57 -12.55 23.76
N LYS A 599 -30.56 -11.23 23.93
CA LYS A 599 -31.76 -10.46 24.27
C LYS A 599 -32.77 -10.48 23.12
N LEU A 600 -32.32 -10.32 21.87
CA LEU A 600 -33.18 -10.43 20.69
C LEU A 600 -33.76 -11.84 20.53
N TRP A 601 -32.95 -12.87 20.76
CA TRP A 601 -33.43 -14.27 20.80
C TRP A 601 -34.53 -14.48 21.84
N ASN A 602 -34.34 -13.98 23.06
CA ASN A 602 -35.33 -14.09 24.13
C ASN A 602 -36.64 -13.36 23.80
N VAL A 603 -36.56 -12.21 23.10
CA VAL A 603 -37.75 -11.51 22.60
C VAL A 603 -38.48 -12.35 21.56
N ALA A 604 -37.78 -12.90 20.57
CA ALA A 604 -38.38 -13.77 19.54
C ALA A 604 -39.02 -15.03 20.16
N ARG A 605 -38.31 -15.68 21.08
CA ARG A 605 -38.80 -16.84 21.84
C ARG A 605 -40.05 -16.51 22.65
N PHE A 606 -40.08 -15.37 23.33
CA PHE A 606 -41.25 -14.93 24.08
C PHE A 606 -42.46 -14.71 23.17
N ILE A 607 -42.26 -14.06 22.00
CA ILE A 607 -43.31 -13.84 21.01
C ILE A 607 -43.85 -15.18 20.48
N GLU A 608 -42.97 -16.11 20.10
CA GLU A 608 -43.36 -17.43 19.59
C GLU A 608 -44.17 -18.20 20.63
N MET A 609 -43.68 -18.30 21.87
CA MET A 609 -44.39 -18.96 22.97
C MET A 609 -45.77 -18.34 23.22
N THR A 610 -45.86 -17.01 23.25
CA THR A 610 -47.12 -16.30 23.47
C THR A 610 -48.13 -16.57 22.35
N ILE A 611 -47.68 -16.60 21.10
CA ILE A 611 -48.54 -16.93 19.94
C ILE A 611 -49.07 -18.36 20.07
N VAL A 612 -48.20 -19.32 20.39
CA VAL A 612 -48.57 -20.74 20.54
C VAL A 612 -49.54 -20.94 21.70
N GLU A 613 -49.29 -20.34 22.86
CA GLU A 613 -50.17 -20.42 24.04
C GLU A 613 -51.55 -19.81 23.76
N ALA A 614 -51.62 -18.76 22.95
CA ALA A 614 -52.87 -18.15 22.51
C ALA A 614 -53.61 -18.95 21.41
N GLY A 615 -53.12 -20.13 21.02
CA GLY A 615 -53.67 -20.93 19.93
C GLY A 615 -53.46 -20.30 18.54
N GLY A 616 -52.59 -19.30 18.44
CA GLY A 616 -52.25 -18.61 17.21
C GLY A 616 -51.23 -19.38 16.37
N LYS A 617 -51.01 -18.89 15.15
CA LYS A 617 -49.96 -19.37 14.24
C LYS A 617 -49.17 -18.19 13.71
N LEU A 618 -47.85 -18.36 13.57
CA LEU A 618 -47.01 -17.42 12.85
C LEU A 618 -47.46 -17.38 11.39
N VAL A 619 -47.90 -16.22 10.94
CA VAL A 619 -48.28 -15.96 9.55
C VAL A 619 -47.29 -14.98 8.93
N ARG A 620 -46.80 -15.29 7.73
CA ARG A 620 -46.05 -14.32 6.91
C ARG A 620 -47.04 -13.43 6.18
N GLU A 621 -47.47 -12.34 6.81
CA GLU A 621 -48.22 -11.27 6.14
C GLU A 621 -47.37 -9.98 6.09
N CYS A 622 -47.22 -9.40 4.89
CA CYS A 622 -46.51 -8.13 4.69
C CYS A 622 -47.39 -6.88 4.94
N LYS A 623 -48.43 -6.98 5.76
CA LYS A 623 -49.31 -5.83 6.05
C LYS A 623 -48.93 -5.20 7.39
N MET A 624 -48.90 -3.87 7.41
CA MET A 624 -48.71 -3.13 8.67
C MET A 624 -49.85 -3.47 9.65
N PRO A 625 -49.52 -3.86 10.89
CA PRO A 625 -50.54 -4.19 11.88
C PRO A 625 -51.33 -2.93 12.26
N LYS A 626 -52.64 -3.09 12.49
CA LYS A 626 -53.48 -2.04 13.06
C LYS A 626 -53.34 -2.04 14.58
N ALA A 627 -52.98 -0.90 15.17
CA ALA A 627 -52.96 -0.74 16.61
C ALA A 627 -54.35 -1.03 17.20
N LYS A 628 -54.41 -1.90 18.21
CA LYS A 628 -55.65 -2.19 18.97
C LYS A 628 -55.63 -1.55 20.36
N THR A 629 -54.43 -1.28 20.88
CA THR A 629 -54.21 -0.67 22.19
C THR A 629 -53.39 0.62 22.08
N LEU A 630 -53.38 1.40 23.17
CA LEU A 630 -52.51 2.56 23.29
C LEU A 630 -51.02 2.16 23.23
N ALA A 631 -50.67 1.01 23.82
CA ALA A 631 -49.31 0.46 23.77
C ALA A 631 -48.89 0.13 22.33
N ASP A 632 -49.78 -0.50 21.54
CA ASP A 632 -49.53 -0.79 20.12
C ASP A 632 -49.29 0.51 19.34
N THR A 633 -50.12 1.53 19.60
CA THR A 633 -50.01 2.84 18.94
C THR A 633 -48.64 3.48 19.23
N TRP A 634 -48.21 3.44 20.49
CA TRP A 634 -46.90 3.94 20.90
C TRP A 634 -45.75 3.16 20.24
N ILE A 635 -45.80 1.82 20.25
CA ILE A 635 -44.78 0.96 19.63
C ILE A 635 -44.67 1.23 18.14
N LEU A 636 -45.79 1.29 17.41
CA LEU A 636 -45.78 1.56 15.97
C LEU A 636 -45.27 2.97 15.65
N SER A 637 -45.59 3.97 16.48
CA SER A 637 -45.02 5.31 16.35
C SER A 637 -43.49 5.31 16.55
N ARG A 638 -42.99 4.60 17.57
CA ARG A 638 -41.55 4.44 17.82
C ARG A 638 -40.85 3.69 16.69
N LEU A 639 -41.47 2.64 16.16
CA LEU A 639 -40.96 1.88 15.02
C LEU A 639 -40.83 2.78 13.78
N ASN A 640 -41.87 3.54 13.43
CA ASN A 640 -41.81 4.46 12.29
C ASN A 640 -40.74 5.53 12.46
N LYS A 641 -40.56 6.06 13.67
CA LYS A 641 -39.47 7.00 13.96
C LYS A 641 -38.11 6.35 13.74
N ILE A 642 -37.89 5.14 14.25
CA ILE A 642 -36.62 4.43 14.08
C ILE A 642 -36.37 4.07 12.61
N ILE A 643 -37.39 3.62 11.88
CA ILE A 643 -37.27 3.37 10.43
C ILE A 643 -36.81 4.64 9.73
N LYS A 644 -37.43 5.78 10.04
CA LYS A 644 -37.04 7.07 9.49
C LYS A 644 -35.59 7.42 9.83
N ASP A 645 -35.22 7.38 11.11
CA ASP A 645 -33.89 7.74 11.61
C ASP A 645 -32.76 6.83 11.05
N VAL A 646 -33.08 5.62 10.57
CA VAL A 646 -32.12 4.64 10.03
C VAL A 646 -32.04 4.68 8.49
N VAL A 647 -33.13 5.05 7.81
CA VAL A 647 -33.24 5.01 6.34
C VAL A 647 -33.02 6.38 5.70
N ASP A 648 -33.52 7.45 6.33
CA ASP A 648 -33.34 8.85 5.92
C ASP A 648 -32.04 9.42 6.52
#